data_AF-A0A1I4YBH8-F1
#
_entry.id   AF-A0A1I4YBH8-F1
#
_cell.length_a   1.000
_cell.length_b   1.000
_cell.length_c   1.000
_cell.angle_alpha   90.00
_cell.angle_beta   90.00
_cell.angle_gamma   90.00
#
_symmetry.space_group_name_H-M   'P 1'
#
loop_
_entity.id
_entity.type
_entity.pdbx_description
1 polymer ?
#
loop_
_entity_poly.entity_id
_entity_poly.type
_entity_poly.pdbx_seq_one_letter_code
_entity_poly.pdbx_strand_id
1 'polypeptide(L)'
;MFERILMANRGEIACRVIASAQAMGVEVVAVYSDADRDARHVAMADRSVHIGGAPPAESYLRGDVIIEAALATGAQAIHPGYGFLSENPDFVDAVEAAGLVFIGPSAAAIRAMGLKDAAKVLMEEAGVPVVPGYHGKNQDPEHLTGAADTIGYPVLIKAVAGGGGKGMRLVERAQDFAEALESARSEAKTAFGNEAVLVEKYIQKPRHIEVQVFGDGQGAVHLFERDCSLQRRHQKVIEEAPAPGMTPEMRAAMGQAAVRAAEAIGYKGAGTVEFIVDGSRGLRADGFWFMEMNTRLQVEHPVTEAITGVDLVEWQLRVAAGEALPRQQGDLAINGHAFEARLYAEDVPKGFLPATGRLAHLRFPETARADSGVRAGDEISPFYDPMIAKVITHGPSRAIALRRLATALAGTEVAGTVTNLAFLGALARHEGFAAGDVDTGLIARDIDRLVVVPEPAPKDVALAALAACGLLDRIEPETGFALWAPLAREVVLRSEDEEIRVRIQSLAAGAHDLEIAGQRVEARRVGEGWRIDGQPAARVAVHGAQITVFAQYGVSFEVIDPLERDSMAGGDSALIEAPMPGMVKAVFASPGQSVTKGDRLAVLEAMKMEHSLLAARDGVVAEVLVAAGEQVSAGAALVRLEAEEDAAA
;
A
#
# COMPACT_ATOMS: atom_id res chain seq x y z
N MET A 1 3.48 -26.96 -21.61
CA MET A 1 2.52 -26.36 -20.65
C MET A 1 2.47 -27.21 -19.39
N PHE A 2 2.40 -26.60 -18.22
CA PHE A 2 2.25 -27.32 -16.95
C PHE A 2 0.82 -27.86 -16.79
N GLU A 3 0.68 -29.01 -16.15
CA GLU A 3 -0.61 -29.56 -15.71
C GLU A 3 -1.01 -28.98 -14.35
N ARG A 4 -0.03 -28.86 -13.43
CA ARG A 4 -0.25 -28.35 -12.07
C ARG A 4 0.91 -27.47 -11.62
N ILE A 5 0.58 -26.34 -10.99
CA ILE A 5 1.55 -25.46 -10.32
C ILE A 5 1.17 -25.21 -8.85
N LEU A 6 2.15 -24.85 -8.03
CA LEU A 6 1.92 -24.38 -6.67
C LEU A 6 2.10 -22.85 -6.61
N MET A 7 1.14 -22.16 -6.00
CA MET A 7 1.18 -20.73 -5.74
C MET A 7 1.79 -20.47 -4.36
N ALA A 8 3.06 -20.05 -4.30
CA ALA A 8 3.82 -19.83 -3.06
C ALA A 8 3.63 -18.43 -2.47
N ASN A 9 2.39 -17.95 -2.45
CA ASN A 9 2.03 -16.62 -1.94
C ASN A 9 0.55 -16.59 -1.50
N ARG A 10 0.09 -15.42 -1.07
CA ARG A 10 -1.26 -15.18 -0.56
C ARG A 10 -1.89 -13.92 -1.15
N GLY A 11 -3.08 -13.58 -0.68
CA GLY A 11 -3.72 -12.30 -0.96
C GLY A 11 -4.02 -12.11 -2.44
N GLU A 12 -3.99 -10.84 -2.89
CA GLU A 12 -4.45 -10.50 -4.24
C GLU A 12 -3.60 -11.14 -5.34
N ILE A 13 -2.29 -11.24 -5.14
CA ILE A 13 -1.40 -11.83 -6.16
C ILE A 13 -1.63 -13.32 -6.34
N ALA A 14 -1.92 -14.05 -5.26
CA ALA A 14 -2.30 -15.45 -5.39
C ALA A 14 -3.59 -15.58 -6.21
N CYS A 15 -4.61 -14.76 -5.92
CA CYS A 15 -5.85 -14.72 -6.72
C CYS A 15 -5.58 -14.39 -8.19
N ARG A 16 -4.74 -13.39 -8.45
CA ARG A 16 -4.34 -12.92 -9.80
C ARG A 16 -3.68 -14.05 -10.59
N VAL A 17 -2.76 -14.80 -9.98
CA VAL A 17 -2.06 -15.90 -10.65
C VAL A 17 -2.98 -17.10 -10.85
N ILE A 18 -3.77 -17.46 -9.83
CA ILE A 18 -4.75 -18.54 -9.91
C ILE A 18 -5.71 -18.31 -11.08
N ALA A 19 -6.23 -17.09 -11.23
CA ALA A 19 -7.17 -16.76 -12.30
C ALA A 19 -6.57 -16.98 -13.70
N SER A 20 -5.33 -16.54 -13.96
CA SER A 20 -4.69 -16.76 -15.26
C SER A 20 -4.33 -18.23 -15.49
N ALA A 21 -3.79 -18.91 -14.48
CA ALA A 21 -3.45 -20.32 -14.59
C ALA A 21 -4.68 -21.19 -14.92
N GLN A 22 -5.80 -20.96 -14.22
CA GLN A 22 -7.07 -21.66 -14.47
C GLN A 22 -7.65 -21.32 -15.84
N ALA A 23 -7.55 -20.06 -16.29
CA ALA A 23 -7.96 -19.66 -17.65
C ALA A 23 -7.15 -20.39 -18.74
N MET A 24 -5.92 -20.79 -18.44
CA MET A 24 -5.05 -21.62 -19.31
C MET A 24 -5.27 -23.14 -19.13
N GLY A 25 -6.17 -23.55 -18.23
CA GLY A 25 -6.41 -24.96 -17.92
C GLY A 25 -5.34 -25.62 -17.04
N VAL A 26 -4.56 -24.83 -16.30
CA VAL A 26 -3.55 -25.31 -15.33
C VAL A 26 -4.19 -25.42 -13.95
N GLU A 27 -4.05 -26.57 -13.31
CA GLU A 27 -4.50 -26.78 -11.92
C GLU A 27 -3.59 -26.01 -10.96
N VAL A 28 -4.16 -25.33 -9.96
CA VAL A 28 -3.39 -24.56 -8.99
C VAL A 28 -3.57 -25.10 -7.58
N VAL A 29 -2.43 -25.30 -6.90
CA VAL A 29 -2.35 -25.59 -5.46
C VAL A 29 -2.00 -24.30 -4.72
N ALA A 30 -2.90 -23.78 -3.90
CA ALA A 30 -2.61 -22.67 -2.99
C ALA A 30 -1.97 -23.18 -1.69
N VAL A 31 -1.04 -22.42 -1.12
CA VAL A 31 -0.59 -22.63 0.25
C VAL A 31 -1.21 -21.61 1.20
N TYR A 32 -1.43 -22.02 2.46
CA TYR A 32 -2.02 -21.16 3.48
C TYR A 32 -1.45 -21.35 4.88
N SER A 33 -1.32 -20.25 5.61
CA SER A 33 -1.02 -20.23 7.05
C SER A 33 -2.30 -20.42 7.88
N ASP A 34 -2.17 -20.55 9.20
CA ASP A 34 -3.33 -20.56 10.10
C ASP A 34 -4.24 -19.34 9.95
N ALA A 35 -3.69 -18.15 9.69
CA ALA A 35 -4.47 -16.92 9.50
C ALA A 35 -5.19 -16.86 8.15
N ASP A 36 -4.77 -17.66 7.17
CA ASP A 36 -5.29 -17.63 5.80
C ASP A 36 -6.22 -18.80 5.47
N ARG A 37 -6.62 -19.60 6.46
CA ARG A 37 -7.47 -20.80 6.26
C ARG A 37 -8.71 -20.53 5.41
N ASP A 38 -9.35 -19.39 5.64
CA ASP A 38 -10.58 -18.98 4.94
C ASP A 38 -10.34 -17.89 3.88
N ALA A 39 -9.07 -17.60 3.56
CA ALA A 39 -8.72 -16.54 2.64
C ALA A 39 -9.22 -16.81 1.21
N ARG A 40 -9.44 -15.72 0.47
CA ARG A 40 -9.99 -15.76 -0.89
C ARG A 40 -9.21 -16.67 -1.84
N HIS A 41 -7.88 -16.66 -1.80
CA HIS A 41 -7.04 -17.45 -2.71
C HIS A 41 -7.14 -18.95 -2.42
N VAL A 42 -7.32 -19.34 -1.15
CA VAL A 42 -7.55 -20.73 -0.75
C VAL A 42 -8.84 -21.26 -1.35
N ALA A 43 -9.91 -20.46 -1.29
CA ALA A 43 -11.20 -20.81 -1.86
C ALA A 43 -11.24 -20.73 -3.40
N MET A 44 -10.27 -20.07 -4.05
CA MET A 44 -10.18 -19.98 -5.52
C MET A 44 -9.39 -21.14 -6.14
N ALA A 45 -8.39 -21.66 -5.42
CA ALA A 45 -7.53 -22.71 -5.93
C ALA A 45 -8.23 -24.07 -6.01
N ASP A 46 -7.76 -24.93 -6.92
CA ASP A 46 -8.28 -26.29 -7.09
C ASP A 46 -7.95 -27.18 -5.89
N ARG A 47 -6.82 -26.89 -5.23
CA ARG A 47 -6.33 -27.55 -4.02
C ARG A 47 -5.67 -26.56 -3.08
N SER A 48 -5.63 -26.90 -1.80
CA SER A 48 -4.90 -26.10 -0.82
C SER A 48 -4.12 -26.94 0.18
N VAL A 49 -2.98 -26.43 0.64
CA VAL A 49 -2.09 -27.09 1.61
C VAL A 49 -1.75 -26.12 2.74
N HIS A 50 -1.92 -26.57 3.97
CA HIS A 50 -1.51 -25.83 5.17
C HIS A 50 0.01 -25.89 5.33
N ILE A 51 0.64 -24.75 5.60
CA ILE A 51 2.11 -24.62 5.64
C ILE A 51 2.67 -24.10 6.98
N GLY A 52 1.81 -23.88 7.99
CA GLY A 52 2.25 -23.53 9.34
C GLY A 52 1.52 -22.35 9.97
N GLY A 53 2.19 -21.73 10.95
CA GLY A 53 1.64 -20.67 11.80
C GLY A 53 1.34 -19.37 11.05
N ALA A 54 0.56 -18.50 11.70
CA ALA A 54 0.17 -17.21 11.13
C ALA A 54 1.34 -16.29 10.71
N PRO A 55 2.46 -16.17 11.47
CA PRO A 55 3.58 -15.33 11.06
C PRO A 55 4.24 -15.83 9.75
N PRO A 56 4.65 -14.93 8.83
CA PRO A 56 5.36 -15.32 7.62
C PRO A 56 6.59 -16.21 7.83
N ALA A 57 7.35 -15.96 8.90
CA ALA A 57 8.56 -16.73 9.23
C ALA A 57 8.25 -18.21 9.56
N GLU A 58 7.04 -18.49 10.01
CA GLU A 58 6.57 -19.83 10.36
C GLU A 58 5.80 -20.52 9.22
N SER A 59 5.56 -19.80 8.11
CA SER A 59 4.74 -20.25 6.97
C SER A 59 5.36 -19.84 5.62
N TYR A 60 4.96 -18.70 5.05
CA TYR A 60 5.29 -18.30 3.67
C TYR A 60 6.78 -18.08 3.38
N LEU A 61 7.63 -17.98 4.41
CA LEU A 61 9.09 -17.91 4.28
C LEU A 61 9.79 -19.27 4.49
N ARG A 62 9.04 -20.35 4.77
CA ARG A 62 9.55 -21.72 4.89
C ARG A 62 9.63 -22.41 3.54
N GLY A 63 10.73 -22.13 2.84
CA GLY A 63 10.97 -22.69 1.50
C GLY A 63 10.98 -24.22 1.46
N ASP A 64 11.49 -24.86 2.52
CA ASP A 64 11.46 -26.31 2.73
C ASP A 64 10.03 -26.87 2.67
N VAL A 65 9.12 -26.28 3.46
CA VAL A 65 7.71 -26.70 3.54
C VAL A 65 6.98 -26.47 2.22
N ILE A 66 7.26 -25.35 1.54
CA ILE A 66 6.65 -25.03 0.25
C ILE A 66 7.06 -26.04 -0.83
N ILE A 67 8.34 -26.44 -0.86
CA ILE A 67 8.85 -27.45 -1.78
C ILE A 67 8.23 -28.82 -1.46
N GLU A 68 8.17 -29.21 -0.18
CA GLU A 68 7.50 -30.44 0.25
C GLU A 68 6.04 -30.48 -0.18
N ALA A 69 5.30 -29.37 -0.01
CA ALA A 69 3.92 -29.24 -0.45
C ALA A 69 3.77 -29.36 -1.97
N ALA A 70 4.68 -28.76 -2.75
CA ALA A 70 4.68 -28.86 -4.21
C ALA A 70 4.88 -30.31 -4.66
N LEU A 71 5.86 -31.01 -4.09
CA LEU A 71 6.16 -32.41 -4.38
C LEU A 71 4.99 -33.33 -3.99
N ALA A 72 4.45 -33.16 -2.77
CA ALA A 72 3.36 -33.99 -2.25
C ALA A 72 2.07 -33.86 -3.06
N THR A 73 1.83 -32.70 -3.67
CA THR A 73 0.66 -32.44 -4.52
C THR A 73 0.92 -32.71 -6.00
N GLY A 74 2.16 -33.05 -6.38
CA GLY A 74 2.55 -33.31 -7.77
C GLY A 74 2.52 -32.05 -8.64
N ALA A 75 2.76 -30.87 -8.06
CA ALA A 75 3.00 -29.67 -8.84
C ALA A 75 4.33 -29.80 -9.62
N GLN A 76 4.39 -29.22 -10.81
CA GLN A 76 5.58 -29.25 -11.68
C GLN A 76 6.39 -27.97 -11.57
N ALA A 77 5.77 -26.90 -11.08
CA ALA A 77 6.39 -25.59 -10.97
C ALA A 77 5.83 -24.82 -9.77
N ILE A 78 6.62 -23.85 -9.28
CA ILE A 78 6.23 -22.95 -8.19
C ILE A 78 6.21 -21.52 -8.73
N HIS A 79 5.05 -20.85 -8.59
CA HIS A 79 4.91 -19.44 -8.87
C HIS A 79 5.05 -18.64 -7.55
N PRO A 80 6.07 -17.78 -7.42
CA PRO A 80 6.31 -17.07 -6.16
C PRO A 80 5.44 -15.81 -5.99
N GLY A 81 4.88 -15.28 -7.08
CA GLY A 81 4.23 -13.96 -7.06
C GLY A 81 5.27 -12.87 -6.85
N TYR A 82 5.07 -12.03 -5.84
CA TYR A 82 6.02 -11.00 -5.42
C TYR A 82 6.17 -10.97 -3.89
N GLY A 83 7.30 -10.47 -3.39
CA GLY A 83 7.62 -10.55 -1.97
C GLY A 83 7.85 -11.99 -1.50
N PHE A 84 7.92 -12.20 -0.19
CA PHE A 84 8.29 -13.48 0.42
C PHE A 84 9.57 -14.08 -0.21
N LEU A 85 9.44 -15.20 -0.92
CA LEU A 85 10.55 -15.94 -1.51
C LEU A 85 10.81 -15.60 -2.99
N SER A 86 10.11 -14.63 -3.58
CA SER A 86 10.21 -14.33 -5.02
C SER A 86 11.59 -13.86 -5.48
N GLU A 87 12.37 -13.26 -4.58
CA GLU A 87 13.70 -12.73 -4.85
C GLU A 87 14.76 -13.42 -3.98
N ASN A 88 14.48 -14.64 -3.50
CA ASN A 88 15.41 -15.44 -2.71
C ASN A 88 16.14 -16.45 -3.62
N PRO A 89 17.44 -16.23 -3.94
CA PRO A 89 18.16 -17.10 -4.86
C PRO A 89 18.40 -18.50 -4.29
N ASP A 90 18.52 -18.64 -2.97
CA ASP A 90 18.73 -19.94 -2.33
C ASP A 90 17.46 -20.80 -2.37
N PHE A 91 16.29 -20.15 -2.33
CA PHE A 91 15.02 -20.83 -2.59
C PHE A 91 14.92 -21.31 -4.04
N VAL A 92 15.33 -20.50 -5.02
CA VAL A 92 15.35 -20.93 -6.43
C VAL A 92 16.23 -22.16 -6.62
N ASP A 93 17.45 -22.14 -6.08
CA ASP A 93 18.35 -23.30 -6.15
C ASP A 93 17.72 -24.56 -5.51
N ALA A 94 17.02 -24.40 -4.38
CA ALA A 94 16.34 -25.51 -3.71
C ALA A 94 15.15 -26.06 -4.52
N VAL A 95 14.38 -25.19 -5.19
CA VAL A 95 13.28 -25.59 -6.08
C VAL A 95 13.81 -26.39 -7.27
N GLU A 96 14.87 -25.90 -7.92
CA GLU A 96 15.50 -26.60 -9.06
C GLU A 96 16.15 -27.92 -8.63
N ALA A 97 16.81 -27.97 -7.47
CA ALA A 97 17.36 -29.20 -6.90
C ALA A 97 16.29 -30.25 -6.57
N ALA A 98 15.07 -29.82 -6.27
CA ALA A 98 13.91 -30.70 -6.08
C ALA A 98 13.28 -31.18 -7.39
N GLY A 99 13.79 -30.76 -8.55
CA GLY A 99 13.27 -31.12 -9.87
C GLY A 99 12.01 -30.35 -10.28
N LEU A 100 11.71 -29.24 -9.60
CA LEU A 100 10.59 -28.34 -9.90
C LEU A 100 11.08 -27.14 -10.71
N VAL A 101 10.18 -26.53 -11.47
CA VAL A 101 10.49 -25.27 -12.17
C VAL A 101 10.13 -24.07 -11.29
N PHE A 102 11.08 -23.16 -11.07
CA PHE A 102 10.77 -21.84 -10.52
C PHE A 102 10.23 -20.92 -11.63
N ILE A 103 9.02 -20.38 -11.46
CA ILE A 103 8.40 -19.49 -12.45
C ILE A 103 8.89 -18.06 -12.19
N GLY A 104 10.11 -17.78 -12.65
CA GLY A 104 10.78 -16.51 -12.46
C GLY A 104 12.21 -16.53 -13.00
N PRO A 105 13.04 -15.55 -12.63
CA PRO A 105 14.44 -15.51 -13.03
C PRO A 105 15.27 -16.57 -12.32
N SER A 106 16.46 -16.86 -12.87
CA SER A 106 17.42 -17.79 -12.27
C SER A 106 18.02 -17.23 -10.98
N ALA A 107 18.48 -18.12 -10.10
CA ALA A 107 19.18 -17.74 -8.87
C ALA A 107 20.41 -16.85 -9.17
N ALA A 108 21.12 -17.10 -10.28
CA ALA A 108 22.25 -16.29 -10.71
C ALA A 108 21.83 -14.85 -11.06
N ALA A 109 20.73 -14.66 -11.79
CA ALA A 109 20.22 -13.34 -12.12
C ALA A 109 19.76 -12.57 -10.88
N ILE A 110 19.09 -13.25 -9.93
CA ILE A 110 18.69 -12.66 -8.64
C ILE A 110 19.93 -12.21 -7.85
N ARG A 111 20.96 -13.06 -7.75
CA ARG A 111 22.22 -12.71 -7.06
C ARG A 111 22.93 -11.53 -7.72
N ALA A 112 22.94 -11.46 -9.05
CA ALA A 112 23.57 -10.36 -9.79
C ALA A 112 22.95 -9.00 -9.44
N MET A 113 21.64 -8.95 -9.22
CA MET A 113 20.90 -7.72 -8.91
C MET A 113 20.72 -7.45 -7.41
N GLY A 114 21.02 -8.42 -6.52
CA GLY A 114 20.78 -8.29 -5.08
C GLY A 114 21.73 -7.34 -4.33
N LEU A 115 22.93 -7.09 -4.86
CA LEU A 115 23.92 -6.17 -4.26
C LEU A 115 24.02 -4.89 -5.08
N LYS A 116 23.65 -3.74 -4.49
CA LYS A 116 23.57 -2.44 -5.18
C LYS A 116 24.87 -2.05 -5.90
N ASP A 117 26.02 -2.24 -5.26
CA ASP A 117 27.31 -1.87 -5.87
C ASP A 117 27.66 -2.77 -7.05
N ALA A 118 27.46 -4.08 -6.92
CA ALA A 118 27.72 -5.04 -7.99
C ALA A 118 26.74 -4.85 -9.17
N ALA A 119 25.47 -4.59 -8.87
CA ALA A 119 24.44 -4.30 -9.86
C ALA A 119 24.78 -3.02 -10.65
N LYS A 120 25.20 -1.94 -9.98
CA LYS A 120 25.61 -0.69 -10.65
C LYS A 120 26.79 -0.91 -11.60
N VAL A 121 27.83 -1.61 -11.17
CA VAL A 121 29.00 -1.93 -12.01
C VAL A 121 28.58 -2.74 -13.23
N LEU A 122 27.77 -3.78 -13.04
CA LEU A 122 27.27 -4.61 -14.13
C LEU A 122 26.41 -3.83 -15.13
N MET A 123 25.57 -2.92 -14.63
CA MET A 123 24.75 -2.04 -15.46
C MET A 123 25.59 -1.04 -16.26
N GLU A 124 26.62 -0.47 -15.65
CA GLU A 124 27.56 0.42 -16.34
C GLU A 124 28.32 -0.32 -17.45
N GLU A 125 28.81 -1.54 -17.18
CA GLU A 125 29.44 -2.42 -18.18
C GLU A 125 28.48 -2.80 -19.33
N ALA A 126 27.19 -2.95 -19.03
CA ALA A 126 26.12 -3.21 -20.01
C ALA A 126 25.66 -1.96 -20.79
N GLY A 127 26.27 -0.80 -20.55
CA GLY A 127 25.90 0.47 -21.20
C GLY A 127 24.51 0.96 -20.79
N VAL A 128 24.10 0.68 -19.55
CA VAL A 128 22.91 1.22 -18.91
C VAL A 128 23.32 2.46 -18.11
N PRO A 129 22.69 3.63 -18.32
CA PRO A 129 23.08 4.84 -17.60
C PRO A 129 22.92 4.66 -16.08
N VAL A 130 23.96 4.98 -15.30
CA VAL A 130 23.93 5.02 -13.82
C VAL A 130 24.10 6.46 -13.34
N VAL A 131 23.59 6.77 -12.15
CA VAL A 131 23.62 8.15 -11.62
C VAL A 131 25.08 8.62 -11.58
N PRO A 132 25.41 9.77 -12.22
CA PRO A 132 26.76 10.28 -12.22
C PRO A 132 27.22 10.49 -10.77
N GLY A 133 28.33 9.88 -10.42
CA GLY A 133 28.77 9.89 -9.03
C GLY A 133 30.18 9.38 -8.86
N TYR A 134 30.74 9.70 -7.70
CA TYR A 134 31.99 9.17 -7.22
C TYR A 134 31.73 8.17 -6.10
N HIS A 135 32.17 6.93 -6.32
CA HIS A 135 32.04 5.80 -5.40
C HIS A 135 33.41 5.16 -5.08
N GLY A 136 34.49 5.86 -5.42
CA GLY A 136 35.84 5.33 -5.27
C GLY A 136 36.32 5.27 -3.83
N LYS A 137 37.41 4.54 -3.62
CA LYS A 137 38.04 4.36 -2.31
C LYS A 137 38.83 5.59 -1.85
N ASN A 138 39.13 6.55 -2.74
CA ASN A 138 39.85 7.75 -2.35
C ASN A 138 38.87 8.72 -1.65
N GLN A 139 39.10 8.89 -0.35
CA GLN A 139 38.29 9.74 0.53
C GLN A 139 39.04 11.02 0.90
N ASP A 140 40.00 11.49 0.11
CA ASP A 140 40.64 12.78 0.32
C ASP A 140 39.63 13.91 0.02
N PRO A 141 39.45 14.92 0.91
CA PRO A 141 38.47 16.00 0.70
C PRO A 141 38.65 16.74 -0.63
N GLU A 142 39.89 17.05 -1.03
CA GLU A 142 40.18 17.70 -2.30
C GLU A 142 39.76 16.84 -3.51
N HIS A 143 39.93 15.53 -3.42
CA HIS A 143 39.51 14.60 -4.46
C HIS A 143 37.98 14.56 -4.59
N LEU A 144 37.28 14.52 -3.45
CA LEU A 144 35.81 14.55 -3.42
C LEU A 144 35.24 15.88 -3.93
N THR A 145 35.90 17.01 -3.64
CA THR A 145 35.54 18.31 -4.22
C THR A 145 35.75 18.31 -5.74
N GLY A 146 36.89 17.85 -6.23
CA GLY A 146 37.13 17.73 -7.68
C GLY A 146 36.14 16.81 -8.39
N ALA A 147 35.73 15.72 -7.73
CA ALA A 147 34.67 14.85 -8.23
C ALA A 147 33.31 15.56 -8.28
N ALA A 148 32.93 16.29 -7.23
CA ALA A 148 31.70 17.09 -7.20
C ALA A 148 31.67 18.16 -8.29
N ASP A 149 32.81 18.83 -8.53
CA ASP A 149 32.96 19.82 -9.60
C ASP A 149 32.81 19.19 -10.98
N THR A 150 33.31 17.97 -11.17
CA THR A 150 33.19 17.20 -12.41
C THR A 150 31.75 16.72 -12.66
N ILE A 151 31.05 16.25 -11.61
CA ILE A 151 29.64 15.85 -11.67
C ILE A 151 28.74 17.07 -11.95
N GLY A 152 29.12 18.22 -11.39
CA GLY A 152 28.39 19.48 -11.46
C GLY A 152 27.26 19.56 -10.43
N TYR A 153 27.14 20.73 -9.79
CA TYR A 153 26.13 20.99 -8.77
C TYR A 153 24.70 21.12 -9.35
N PRO A 154 23.64 20.84 -8.58
CA PRO A 154 23.67 20.32 -7.21
C PRO A 154 24.14 18.86 -7.14
N VAL A 155 24.83 18.50 -6.05
CA VAL A 155 25.28 17.14 -5.72
C VAL A 155 24.75 16.71 -4.35
N LEU A 156 24.68 15.41 -4.13
CA LEU A 156 24.27 14.80 -2.87
C LEU A 156 25.42 13.97 -2.31
N ILE A 157 25.90 14.34 -1.13
CA ILE A 157 26.84 13.52 -0.36
C ILE A 157 26.02 12.49 0.41
N LYS A 158 26.38 11.20 0.34
CA LYS A 158 25.74 10.13 1.12
C LYS A 158 26.78 9.29 1.85
N ALA A 159 26.44 8.76 3.01
CA ALA A 159 27.26 7.78 3.71
C ALA A 159 27.28 6.44 2.94
N VAL A 160 28.44 5.78 2.85
CA VAL A 160 28.56 4.45 2.20
C VAL A 160 27.84 3.36 2.99
N ALA A 161 27.91 3.43 4.33
CA ALA A 161 27.33 2.41 5.22
C ALA A 161 25.89 2.70 5.67
N GLY A 162 25.28 3.78 5.17
CA GLY A 162 24.01 4.30 5.69
C GLY A 162 22.79 4.04 4.79
N GLY A 163 21.68 3.66 5.41
CA GLY A 163 20.34 3.61 4.79
C GLY A 163 19.39 4.65 5.42
N GLY A 164 18.27 4.94 4.76
CA GLY A 164 17.19 5.78 5.33
C GLY A 164 17.52 7.27 5.44
N GLY A 165 18.49 7.76 4.66
CA GLY A 165 18.79 9.18 4.49
C GLY A 165 19.58 9.87 5.60
N LYS A 166 20.00 9.12 6.63
CA LYS A 166 20.96 9.58 7.63
C LYS A 166 22.34 9.77 6.99
N GLY A 167 22.98 10.90 7.25
CA GLY A 167 24.27 11.28 6.67
C GLY A 167 24.19 11.75 5.21
N MET A 168 23.01 12.17 4.73
CA MET A 168 22.87 12.80 3.41
C MET A 168 22.97 14.32 3.50
N ARG A 169 23.68 14.96 2.57
CA ARG A 169 23.79 16.43 2.45
C ARG A 169 23.65 16.87 1.00
N LEU A 170 22.62 17.66 0.73
CA LEU A 170 22.48 18.38 -0.53
C LEU A 170 23.48 19.54 -0.55
N VAL A 171 24.26 19.62 -1.61
CA VAL A 171 25.19 20.73 -1.86
C VAL A 171 24.79 21.39 -3.18
N GLU A 172 24.32 22.63 -3.11
CA GLU A 172 23.87 23.37 -4.29
C GLU A 172 24.99 24.13 -4.99
N ARG A 173 26.07 24.46 -4.28
CA ARG A 173 27.19 25.25 -4.81
C ARG A 173 28.52 24.75 -4.27
N ALA A 174 29.57 24.91 -5.06
CA ALA A 174 30.93 24.45 -4.72
C ALA A 174 31.44 24.96 -3.36
N GLN A 175 31.16 26.23 -3.05
CA GLN A 175 31.62 26.85 -1.80
C GLN A 175 31.02 26.24 -0.54
N ASP A 176 29.89 25.55 -0.64
CA ASP A 176 29.20 24.92 0.49
C ASP A 176 29.65 23.45 0.69
N PHE A 177 30.47 22.91 -0.22
CA PHE A 177 30.83 21.49 -0.23
C PHE A 177 31.69 21.06 0.96
N ALA A 178 32.69 21.85 1.35
CA ALA A 178 33.62 21.48 2.40
C ALA A 178 32.91 21.32 3.76
N GLU A 179 32.02 22.25 4.11
CA GLU A 179 31.22 22.19 5.34
C GLU A 179 30.24 21.01 5.32
N ALA A 180 29.56 20.79 4.18
CA ALA A 180 28.64 19.68 4.02
C ALA A 180 29.35 18.32 4.12
N LEU A 181 30.56 18.19 3.57
CA LEU A 181 31.36 16.97 3.63
C LEU A 181 31.74 16.62 5.08
N GLU A 182 32.26 17.58 5.84
CA GLU A 182 32.61 17.37 7.26
C GLU A 182 31.39 16.99 8.10
N SER A 183 30.25 17.64 7.85
CA SER A 183 28.98 17.31 8.51
C SER A 183 28.52 15.88 8.19
N ALA A 184 28.55 15.49 6.90
CA ALA A 184 28.15 14.16 6.46
C ALA A 184 29.05 13.06 7.04
N ARG A 185 30.37 13.27 7.06
CA ARG A 185 31.35 12.34 7.65
C ARG A 185 31.15 12.15 9.15
N SER A 186 30.95 13.25 9.86
CA SER A 186 30.74 13.23 11.31
C SER A 186 29.47 12.45 11.67
N GLU A 187 28.39 12.67 10.93
CA GLU A 187 27.15 11.92 11.11
C GLU A 187 27.32 10.44 10.73
N ALA A 188 27.97 10.14 9.61
CA ALA A 188 28.21 8.77 9.15
C ALA A 188 29.06 7.97 10.15
N LYS A 189 30.12 8.59 10.69
CA LYS A 189 30.97 8.01 11.73
C LYS A 189 30.19 7.74 13.01
N THR A 190 29.35 8.68 13.43
CA THR A 190 28.56 8.56 14.66
C THR A 190 27.46 7.50 14.52
N ALA A 191 26.80 7.45 13.37
CA ALA A 191 25.67 6.55 13.14
C ALA A 191 26.08 5.13 12.74
N PHE A 192 27.19 4.98 11.99
CA PHE A 192 27.55 3.72 11.33
C PHE A 192 28.99 3.28 11.58
N GLY A 193 29.79 4.04 12.34
CA GLY A 193 31.20 3.74 12.57
C GLY A 193 32.08 3.84 11.32
N ASN A 194 31.55 4.37 10.21
CA ASN A 194 32.22 4.47 8.92
C ASN A 194 32.06 5.90 8.37
N GLU A 195 33.17 6.61 8.22
CA GLU A 195 33.20 7.99 7.71
C GLU A 195 33.26 8.09 6.17
N ALA A 196 33.31 6.95 5.45
CA ALA A 196 33.34 6.96 4.00
C ALA A 196 32.01 7.49 3.42
N VAL A 197 32.14 8.35 2.43
CA VAL A 197 31.02 8.96 1.70
C VAL A 197 31.14 8.70 0.21
N LEU A 198 30.00 8.83 -0.46
CA LEU A 198 29.87 8.87 -1.91
C LEU A 198 29.24 10.20 -2.33
N VAL A 199 29.60 10.69 -3.51
CA VAL A 199 29.07 11.94 -4.07
C VAL A 199 28.27 11.57 -5.31
N GLU A 200 26.99 11.91 -5.38
CA GLU A 200 26.14 11.64 -6.53
C GLU A 200 25.53 12.93 -7.06
N LYS A 201 25.16 12.93 -8.35
CA LYS A 201 24.33 13.99 -8.90
C LYS A 201 23.02 14.06 -8.13
N TYR A 202 22.64 15.27 -7.69
CA TYR A 202 21.32 15.47 -7.10
C TYR A 202 20.27 15.64 -8.19
N ILE A 203 19.22 14.83 -8.11
CA ILE A 203 18.08 14.90 -9.04
C ILE A 203 17.07 15.90 -8.48
N GLN A 204 16.88 17.03 -9.17
CA GLN A 204 16.08 18.14 -8.65
C GLN A 204 14.58 17.85 -8.66
N LYS A 205 14.08 17.24 -9.73
CA LYS A 205 12.67 16.84 -9.85
C LYS A 205 12.57 15.33 -10.13
N PRO A 206 12.83 14.50 -9.12
CA PRO A 206 12.92 13.06 -9.29
C PRO A 206 11.57 12.44 -9.65
N ARG A 207 11.50 11.80 -10.81
CA ARG A 207 10.42 10.90 -11.21
C ARG A 207 10.91 9.46 -11.14
N HIS A 208 10.10 8.61 -10.51
CA HIS A 208 10.35 7.18 -10.46
C HIS A 208 9.63 6.58 -11.67
N ILE A 209 10.40 6.26 -12.72
CA ILE A 209 9.87 5.66 -13.94
C ILE A 209 10.54 4.30 -14.12
N GLU A 210 9.74 3.28 -14.33
CA GLU A 210 10.22 1.90 -14.44
C GLU A 210 9.81 1.28 -15.76
N VAL A 211 10.56 0.31 -16.24
CA VAL A 211 10.28 -0.40 -17.50
C VAL A 211 9.98 -1.86 -17.20
N GLN A 212 8.82 -2.33 -17.66
CA GLN A 212 8.53 -3.76 -17.66
C GLN A 212 9.42 -4.45 -18.69
N VAL A 213 10.21 -5.43 -18.27
CA VAL A 213 10.94 -6.32 -19.17
C VAL A 213 10.40 -7.74 -19.05
N PHE A 214 10.55 -8.49 -20.15
CA PHE A 214 10.24 -9.89 -20.19
C PHE A 214 11.30 -10.63 -20.97
N GLY A 215 11.96 -11.59 -20.33
CA GLY A 215 13.03 -12.38 -20.95
C GLY A 215 12.70 -13.87 -20.99
N ASP A 216 13.31 -14.59 -21.92
CA ASP A 216 13.27 -16.06 -22.00
C ASP A 216 14.62 -16.72 -21.66
N GLY A 217 15.59 -15.93 -21.19
CA GLY A 217 16.96 -16.35 -20.91
C GLY A 217 17.91 -16.25 -22.12
N GLN A 218 17.39 -15.99 -23.33
CA GLN A 218 18.21 -15.75 -24.52
C GLN A 218 18.06 -14.31 -25.05
N GLY A 219 16.84 -13.78 -25.04
CA GLY A 219 16.54 -12.40 -25.40
C GLY A 219 15.50 -11.80 -24.46
N ALA A 220 15.30 -10.48 -24.58
CA ALA A 220 14.29 -9.77 -23.82
C ALA A 220 13.54 -8.73 -24.66
N VAL A 221 12.31 -8.45 -24.26
CA VAL A 221 11.50 -7.34 -24.78
C VAL A 221 11.06 -6.44 -23.63
N HIS A 222 10.81 -5.16 -23.91
CA HIS A 222 10.15 -4.27 -22.96
C HIS A 222 8.67 -4.10 -23.30
N LEU A 223 7.82 -4.10 -22.26
CA LEU A 223 6.38 -3.82 -22.33
C LEU A 223 6.09 -2.39 -21.85
N PHE A 224 6.93 -1.47 -22.29
CA PHE A 224 6.89 -0.04 -22.00
C PHE A 224 7.08 0.31 -20.52
N GLU A 225 6.92 1.60 -20.23
CA GLU A 225 7.18 2.20 -18.93
C GLU A 225 5.93 2.41 -18.08
N ARG A 226 6.14 2.48 -16.77
CA ARG A 226 5.19 2.95 -15.76
C ARG A 226 5.81 4.11 -15.00
N ASP A 227 4.99 5.08 -14.61
CA ASP A 227 5.38 6.12 -13.65
C ASP A 227 4.80 5.79 -12.27
N CYS A 228 5.69 5.63 -11.31
CA CYS A 228 5.40 5.29 -9.92
C CYS A 228 5.81 6.41 -8.96
N SER A 229 5.90 7.65 -9.46
CA SER A 229 6.37 8.80 -8.69
C SER A 229 5.45 9.14 -7.52
N LEU A 230 4.16 8.83 -7.59
CA LEU A 230 3.24 9.04 -6.48
C LEU A 230 3.44 7.97 -5.40
N GLN A 231 4.43 8.21 -4.55
CA GLN A 231 4.82 7.34 -3.45
C GLN A 231 4.94 8.11 -2.12
N ARG A 232 4.65 7.43 -1.01
CA ARG A 232 4.78 7.94 0.37
C ARG A 232 5.85 7.13 1.08
N ARG A 233 6.92 7.77 1.59
CA ARG A 233 8.00 7.07 2.32
C ARG A 233 8.46 5.77 1.61
N HIS A 234 8.65 5.85 0.29
CA HIS A 234 9.02 4.73 -0.60
C HIS A 234 7.93 3.66 -0.86
N GLN A 235 6.71 3.84 -0.36
CA GLN A 235 5.55 3.01 -0.69
C GLN A 235 4.80 3.62 -1.88
N LYS A 236 4.71 2.91 -3.00
CA LYS A 236 3.95 3.33 -4.19
C LYS A 236 2.45 3.37 -3.87
N VAL A 237 1.75 4.41 -4.33
CA VAL A 237 0.34 4.69 -3.98
C VAL A 237 -0.55 4.67 -5.22
N ILE A 238 -0.18 5.45 -6.24
CA ILE A 238 -0.86 5.49 -7.54
C ILE A 238 0.20 5.35 -8.64
N GLU A 239 -0.01 4.40 -9.53
CA GLU A 239 0.85 4.12 -10.67
C GLU A 239 0.11 4.39 -11.98
N GLU A 240 0.84 4.79 -13.00
CA GLU A 240 0.26 5.02 -14.32
C GLU A 240 1.13 4.51 -15.46
N ALA A 241 0.47 4.11 -16.55
CA ALA A 241 1.14 3.68 -17.78
C ALA A 241 0.38 4.22 -19.01
N PRO A 242 1.07 4.78 -20.01
CA PRO A 242 2.49 5.16 -20.03
C PRO A 242 2.82 6.33 -19.09
N ALA A 243 4.10 6.65 -18.92
CA ALA A 243 4.52 7.79 -18.11
C ALA A 243 4.14 9.14 -18.78
N PRO A 244 3.60 10.13 -18.04
CA PRO A 244 3.20 11.41 -18.62
C PRO A 244 4.41 12.20 -19.14
N GLY A 245 4.29 12.80 -20.33
CA GLY A 245 5.37 13.54 -20.97
C GLY A 245 6.46 12.67 -21.63
N MET A 246 6.26 11.35 -21.71
CA MET A 246 7.23 10.42 -22.30
C MET A 246 7.28 10.52 -23.83
N THR A 247 8.39 11.01 -24.36
CA THR A 247 8.63 11.15 -25.80
C THR A 247 9.02 9.80 -26.43
N PRO A 248 8.83 9.62 -27.76
CA PRO A 248 9.28 8.39 -28.44
C PRO A 248 10.78 8.14 -28.30
N GLU A 249 11.59 9.18 -28.36
CA GLU A 249 13.06 9.10 -28.21
C GLU A 249 13.47 8.63 -26.82
N MET A 250 12.92 9.26 -25.78
CA MET A 250 13.18 8.86 -24.40
C MET A 250 12.71 7.42 -24.13
N ARG A 251 11.50 7.07 -24.60
CA ARG A 251 10.97 5.71 -24.46
C ARG A 251 11.86 4.67 -25.14
N ALA A 252 12.35 4.97 -26.34
CA ALA A 252 13.28 4.10 -27.05
C ALA A 252 14.59 3.95 -26.25
N ALA A 253 15.20 5.05 -25.81
CA ALA A 253 16.45 5.01 -25.04
C ALA A 253 16.32 4.22 -23.73
N MET A 254 15.28 4.50 -22.95
CA MET A 254 15.04 3.86 -21.65
C MET A 254 14.59 2.40 -21.80
N GLY A 255 13.72 2.11 -22.77
CA GLY A 255 13.29 0.74 -23.08
C GLY A 255 14.44 -0.15 -23.53
N GLN A 256 15.32 0.39 -24.38
CA GLN A 256 16.49 -0.35 -24.88
C GLN A 256 17.57 -0.51 -23.80
N ALA A 257 17.71 0.46 -22.89
CA ALA A 257 18.55 0.30 -21.71
C ALA A 257 18.02 -0.81 -20.77
N ALA A 258 16.71 -0.89 -20.57
CA ALA A 258 16.10 -1.95 -19.77
C ALA A 258 16.26 -3.34 -20.40
N VAL A 259 16.12 -3.45 -21.73
CA VAL A 259 16.37 -4.71 -22.45
C VAL A 259 17.84 -5.14 -22.29
N ARG A 260 18.80 -4.22 -22.47
CA ARG A 260 20.23 -4.53 -22.24
C ARG A 260 20.51 -4.98 -20.82
N ALA A 261 19.88 -4.34 -19.82
CA ALA A 261 20.00 -4.75 -18.42
C ALA A 261 19.55 -6.20 -18.22
N ALA A 262 18.41 -6.58 -18.79
CA ALA A 262 17.87 -7.94 -18.70
C ALA A 262 18.74 -8.96 -19.45
N GLU A 263 19.20 -8.64 -20.66
CA GLU A 263 20.05 -9.51 -21.47
C GLU A 263 21.42 -9.74 -20.82
N ALA A 264 22.01 -8.72 -20.19
CA ALA A 264 23.31 -8.81 -19.52
C ALA A 264 23.36 -9.85 -18.40
N ILE A 265 22.21 -10.18 -17.80
CA ILE A 265 22.09 -11.19 -16.72
C ILE A 265 21.37 -12.46 -17.17
N GLY A 266 21.10 -12.62 -18.47
CA GLY A 266 20.35 -13.78 -19.00
C GLY A 266 18.98 -13.90 -18.36
N TYR A 267 18.28 -12.78 -18.17
CA TYR A 267 17.05 -12.71 -17.38
C TYR A 267 15.92 -13.56 -18.00
N LYS A 268 15.12 -14.21 -17.15
CA LYS A 268 13.98 -15.05 -17.54
C LYS A 268 12.72 -14.67 -16.75
N GLY A 269 11.58 -14.65 -17.41
CA GLY A 269 10.29 -14.27 -16.84
C GLY A 269 10.07 -12.75 -16.82
N ALA A 270 9.12 -12.31 -16.01
CA ALA A 270 8.82 -10.89 -15.81
C ALA A 270 9.84 -10.24 -14.85
N GLY A 271 10.30 -9.04 -15.20
CA GLY A 271 11.17 -8.23 -14.37
C GLY A 271 10.89 -6.75 -14.57
N THR A 272 11.36 -5.90 -13.68
CA THR A 272 11.20 -4.45 -13.82
C THR A 272 12.51 -3.76 -13.54
N VAL A 273 12.93 -2.91 -14.48
CA VAL A 273 14.11 -2.06 -14.33
C VAL A 273 13.62 -0.68 -13.87
N GLU A 274 13.99 -0.29 -12.66
CA GLU A 274 13.60 0.99 -12.05
C GLU A 274 14.64 2.06 -12.40
N PHE A 275 14.16 3.20 -12.90
CA PHE A 275 14.98 4.37 -13.20
C PHE A 275 14.55 5.59 -12.38
N ILE A 276 15.54 6.39 -11.99
CA ILE A 276 15.32 7.76 -11.53
C ILE A 276 15.48 8.70 -12.73
N VAL A 277 14.50 9.56 -12.94
CA VAL A 277 14.46 10.48 -14.08
C VAL A 277 14.38 11.91 -13.58
N ASP A 278 15.19 12.81 -14.14
CA ASP A 278 15.15 14.23 -13.81
C ASP A 278 14.10 14.96 -14.65
N GLY A 279 12.92 15.19 -14.07
CA GLY A 279 11.82 15.91 -14.71
C GLY A 279 11.99 17.43 -14.77
N SER A 280 13.08 18.01 -14.23
CA SER A 280 13.21 19.47 -14.04
C SER A 280 13.19 20.27 -15.36
N ARG A 281 13.66 19.66 -16.46
CA ARG A 281 13.64 20.25 -17.80
C ARG A 281 12.92 19.34 -18.81
N GLY A 282 11.86 18.66 -18.35
CA GLY A 282 11.15 17.62 -19.10
C GLY A 282 11.95 16.32 -19.22
N LEU A 283 11.31 15.27 -19.74
CA LEU A 283 11.93 13.95 -19.92
C LEU A 283 12.88 13.97 -21.13
N ARG A 284 14.14 13.57 -20.91
CA ARG A 284 15.21 13.59 -21.91
C ARG A 284 15.99 12.28 -21.88
N ALA A 285 16.45 11.83 -23.06
CA ALA A 285 17.20 10.58 -23.20
C ALA A 285 18.54 10.55 -22.45
N ASP A 286 19.07 11.69 -22.02
CA ASP A 286 20.28 11.82 -21.20
C ASP A 286 19.97 12.07 -19.71
N GLY A 287 18.69 12.04 -19.33
CA GLY A 287 18.20 12.46 -18.02
C GLY A 287 17.59 11.34 -17.18
N PHE A 288 17.93 10.08 -17.46
CA PHE A 288 17.50 8.92 -16.68
C PHE A 288 18.68 8.06 -16.27
N TRP A 289 18.55 7.42 -15.11
CA TRP A 289 19.61 6.60 -14.54
C TRP A 289 19.03 5.41 -13.78
N PHE A 290 19.70 4.26 -13.91
CA PHE A 290 19.35 3.01 -13.25
C PHE A 290 19.40 3.18 -11.72
N MET A 291 18.35 2.70 -11.06
CA MET A 291 18.29 2.59 -9.61
C MET A 291 18.55 1.15 -9.18
N GLU A 292 17.68 0.26 -9.64
CA GLU A 292 17.69 -1.16 -9.31
C GLU A 292 16.86 -1.95 -10.33
N MET A 293 16.94 -3.27 -10.25
CA MET A 293 16.07 -4.16 -11.01
C MET A 293 15.38 -5.10 -10.04
N ASN A 294 14.05 -5.09 -10.02
CA ASN A 294 13.29 -6.05 -9.25
C ASN A 294 13.10 -7.32 -10.07
N THR A 295 13.55 -8.43 -9.47
CA THR A 295 13.71 -9.71 -10.16
C THR A 295 12.44 -10.56 -10.04
N ARG A 296 11.29 -9.93 -10.29
CA ARG A 296 9.95 -10.48 -10.09
C ARG A 296 8.89 -9.73 -10.89
N LEU A 297 7.67 -10.25 -10.91
CA LEU A 297 6.48 -9.49 -11.31
C LEU A 297 6.29 -8.31 -10.33
N GLN A 298 5.99 -7.12 -10.85
CA GLN A 298 5.66 -5.97 -10.02
C GLN A 298 4.19 -5.97 -9.60
N VAL A 299 3.89 -5.30 -8.49
CA VAL A 299 2.51 -5.21 -7.96
C VAL A 299 1.60 -4.51 -8.98
N GLU A 300 2.14 -3.44 -9.55
CA GLU A 300 1.59 -2.51 -10.54
C GLU A 300 1.68 -2.99 -11.99
N HIS A 301 1.97 -4.28 -12.21
CA HIS A 301 1.91 -4.86 -13.55
C HIS A 301 0.54 -4.67 -14.27
N PRO A 302 -0.64 -4.59 -13.60
CA PRO A 302 -1.91 -4.44 -14.29
C PRO A 302 -2.03 -3.19 -15.16
N VAL A 303 -1.35 -2.07 -14.83
CA VAL A 303 -1.37 -0.90 -15.73
C VAL A 303 -0.62 -1.16 -17.03
N THR A 304 0.44 -1.97 -17.01
CA THR A 304 1.13 -2.44 -18.21
C THR A 304 0.22 -3.38 -19.02
N GLU A 305 -0.44 -4.34 -18.37
CA GLU A 305 -1.38 -5.24 -19.04
C GLU A 305 -2.52 -4.46 -19.71
N ALA A 306 -3.06 -3.44 -19.03
CA ALA A 306 -4.17 -2.63 -19.53
C ALA A 306 -3.83 -1.88 -20.82
N ILE A 307 -2.60 -1.37 -20.97
CA ILE A 307 -2.19 -0.65 -22.19
C ILE A 307 -1.66 -1.57 -23.29
N THR A 308 -1.17 -2.76 -22.96
CA THR A 308 -0.57 -3.69 -23.94
C THR A 308 -1.52 -4.79 -24.41
N GLY A 309 -2.54 -5.12 -23.60
CA GLY A 309 -3.39 -6.29 -23.78
C GLY A 309 -2.64 -7.61 -23.59
N VAL A 310 -1.52 -7.61 -22.86
CA VAL A 310 -0.73 -8.79 -22.54
C VAL A 310 -1.02 -9.23 -21.11
N ASP A 311 -1.33 -10.51 -20.92
CA ASP A 311 -1.33 -11.15 -19.59
C ASP A 311 0.11 -11.57 -19.25
N LEU A 312 0.72 -10.87 -18.28
CA LEU A 312 2.11 -11.11 -17.90
C LEU A 312 2.28 -12.43 -17.15
N VAL A 313 1.26 -12.89 -16.42
CA VAL A 313 1.28 -14.19 -15.74
C VAL A 313 1.18 -15.32 -16.75
N GLU A 314 0.34 -15.18 -17.78
CA GLU A 314 0.30 -16.14 -18.91
C GLU A 314 1.69 -16.30 -19.53
N TRP A 315 2.38 -15.19 -19.82
CA TRP A 315 3.73 -15.23 -20.38
C TRP A 315 4.72 -15.90 -19.43
N GLN A 316 4.60 -15.67 -18.11
CA GLN A 316 5.46 -16.32 -17.11
C GLN A 316 5.31 -17.83 -17.17
N LEU A 317 4.08 -18.34 -17.26
CA LEU A 317 3.80 -19.77 -17.36
C LEU A 317 4.34 -20.39 -18.65
N ARG A 318 4.14 -19.72 -19.80
CA ARG A 318 4.64 -20.18 -21.11
C ARG A 318 6.17 -20.27 -21.13
N VAL A 319 6.85 -19.20 -20.74
CA VAL A 319 8.32 -19.14 -20.76
C VAL A 319 8.93 -20.08 -19.73
N ALA A 320 8.32 -20.20 -18.54
CA ALA A 320 8.76 -21.20 -17.56
C ALA A 320 8.58 -22.64 -18.08
N ALA A 321 7.54 -22.91 -18.88
CA ALA A 321 7.32 -24.20 -19.54
C ALA A 321 8.24 -24.44 -20.76
N GLY A 322 9.15 -23.50 -21.07
CA GLY A 322 10.14 -23.64 -22.14
C GLY A 322 9.73 -23.06 -23.50
N GLU A 323 8.62 -22.34 -23.58
CA GLU A 323 8.27 -21.57 -24.79
C GLU A 323 9.18 -20.35 -24.95
N ALA A 324 9.39 -19.92 -26.20
CA ALA A 324 10.04 -18.64 -26.50
C ALA A 324 9.11 -17.46 -26.19
N LEU A 325 9.64 -16.23 -26.26
CA LEU A 325 8.82 -15.02 -26.12
C LEU A 325 7.62 -15.03 -27.10
N PRO A 326 6.37 -14.85 -26.62
CA PRO A 326 5.18 -14.91 -27.48
C PRO A 326 5.08 -13.79 -28.53
N ARG A 327 5.83 -12.69 -28.36
CA ARG A 327 5.85 -11.53 -29.26
C ARG A 327 7.23 -10.92 -29.33
N GLN A 328 7.56 -10.34 -30.48
CA GLN A 328 8.77 -9.53 -30.63
C GLN A 328 8.50 -8.07 -30.26
N GLN A 329 9.56 -7.27 -30.08
CA GLN A 329 9.45 -5.87 -29.67
C GLN A 329 8.54 -5.04 -30.61
N GLY A 330 8.55 -5.34 -31.91
CA GLY A 330 7.74 -4.65 -32.91
C GLY A 330 6.24 -4.99 -32.89
N ASP A 331 5.86 -6.09 -32.22
CA ASP A 331 4.45 -6.54 -32.10
C ASP A 331 3.75 -5.95 -30.85
N LEU A 332 4.50 -5.22 -30.03
CA LEU A 332 4.00 -4.57 -28.82
C LEU A 332 3.63 -3.12 -29.13
N ALA A 333 2.46 -2.69 -28.63
CA ALA A 333 1.97 -1.33 -28.82
C ALA A 333 1.30 -0.82 -27.54
N ILE A 334 1.28 0.49 -27.38
CA ILE A 334 0.54 1.19 -26.32
C ILE A 334 -0.86 1.51 -26.85
N ASN A 335 -1.89 1.05 -26.15
CA ASN A 335 -3.28 1.42 -26.39
C ASN A 335 -3.84 2.17 -25.19
N GLY A 336 -4.07 3.47 -25.36
CA GLY A 336 -4.65 4.32 -24.33
C GLY A 336 -3.72 4.57 -23.14
N HIS A 337 -4.32 4.71 -21.96
CA HIS A 337 -3.66 5.04 -20.70
C HIS A 337 -4.35 4.29 -19.56
N ALA A 338 -3.58 3.88 -18.57
CA ALA A 338 -4.09 3.19 -17.39
C ALA A 338 -3.56 3.83 -16.09
N PHE A 339 -4.38 3.73 -15.05
CA PHE A 339 -4.01 4.07 -13.68
C PHE A 339 -4.35 2.90 -12.76
N GLU A 340 -3.54 2.72 -11.74
CA GLU A 340 -3.79 1.83 -10.61
C GLU A 340 -3.68 2.64 -9.31
N ALA A 341 -4.56 2.36 -8.35
CA ALA A 341 -4.49 2.89 -7.00
C ALA A 341 -4.47 1.73 -5.99
N ARG A 342 -3.54 1.77 -5.04
CA ARG A 342 -3.45 0.77 -3.97
C ARG A 342 -4.33 1.16 -2.79
N LEU A 343 -5.47 0.47 -2.66
CA LEU A 343 -6.39 0.63 -1.54
C LEU A 343 -5.87 -0.16 -0.34
N TYR A 344 -5.51 0.54 0.72
CA TYR A 344 -4.99 -0.02 1.96
C TYR A 344 -5.93 0.23 3.13
N ALA A 345 -5.95 -0.71 4.08
CA ALA A 345 -6.44 -0.47 5.43
C ALA A 345 -5.41 0.35 6.21
N GLU A 346 -5.45 1.67 6.05
CA GLU A 346 -4.58 2.64 6.73
C GLU A 346 -5.42 3.83 7.23
N ASP A 347 -5.13 4.30 8.44
CA ASP A 347 -5.69 5.53 9.02
C ASP A 347 -4.85 6.75 8.58
N VAL A 348 -5.28 7.42 7.52
CA VAL A 348 -4.54 8.54 6.93
C VAL A 348 -4.39 9.73 7.88
N PRO A 349 -5.44 10.23 8.55
CA PRO A 349 -5.32 11.31 9.55
C PRO A 349 -4.32 11.01 10.66
N LYS A 350 -4.22 9.74 11.10
CA LYS A 350 -3.23 9.32 12.11
C LYS A 350 -1.84 9.01 11.55
N GLY A 351 -1.51 9.50 10.34
CA GLY A 351 -0.21 9.31 9.74
C GLY A 351 -0.05 7.97 9.02
N PHE A 352 -1.15 7.46 8.46
CA PHE A 352 -1.25 6.19 7.73
C PHE A 352 -0.91 4.97 8.59
N LEU A 353 -1.42 4.92 9.82
CA LEU A 353 -1.25 3.75 10.66
C LEU A 353 -2.04 2.58 10.04
N PRO A 354 -1.41 1.41 9.82
CA PRO A 354 -2.14 0.23 9.38
C PRO A 354 -3.29 -0.12 10.31
N ALA A 355 -4.41 -0.51 9.71
CA ALA A 355 -5.61 -0.94 10.42
C ALA A 355 -5.85 -2.44 10.17
N THR A 356 -6.30 -3.12 11.21
CA THR A 356 -6.77 -4.50 11.13
C THR A 356 -8.26 -4.54 11.43
N GLY A 357 -8.89 -5.67 11.16
CA GLY A 357 -10.27 -5.90 11.53
C GLY A 357 -11.10 -6.45 10.38
N ARG A 358 -12.39 -6.64 10.67
CA ARG A 358 -13.30 -7.31 9.75
C ARG A 358 -13.87 -6.33 8.72
N LEU A 359 -13.79 -6.70 7.45
CA LEU A 359 -14.43 -5.98 6.35
C LEU A 359 -15.94 -6.27 6.35
N ALA A 360 -16.71 -5.52 7.12
CA ALA A 360 -18.16 -5.66 7.19
C ALA A 360 -18.84 -5.51 5.82
N HIS A 361 -18.29 -4.66 4.96
CA HIS A 361 -18.74 -4.47 3.58
C HIS A 361 -17.56 -4.16 2.67
N LEU A 362 -17.59 -4.72 1.46
CA LEU A 362 -16.63 -4.42 0.41
C LEU A 362 -17.32 -4.51 -0.95
N ARG A 363 -17.29 -3.42 -1.71
CA ARG A 363 -17.77 -3.40 -3.10
C ARG A 363 -16.92 -2.46 -3.94
N PHE A 364 -16.58 -2.94 -5.13
CA PHE A 364 -15.95 -2.14 -6.18
C PHE A 364 -16.95 -1.88 -7.31
N PRO A 365 -16.88 -0.73 -7.99
CA PRO A 365 -17.70 -0.46 -9.16
C PRO A 365 -17.25 -1.29 -10.37
N GLU A 366 -18.19 -1.78 -11.16
CA GLU A 366 -17.94 -2.59 -12.37
C GLU A 366 -17.15 -1.84 -13.46
N THR A 367 -17.09 -0.51 -13.38
CA THR A 367 -16.34 0.35 -14.30
C THR A 367 -14.83 0.33 -14.08
N ALA A 368 -14.34 -0.36 -13.05
CA ALA A 368 -12.93 -0.56 -12.76
C ALA A 368 -12.61 -2.04 -12.57
N ARG A 369 -11.40 -2.44 -12.96
CA ARG A 369 -10.83 -3.73 -12.56
C ARG A 369 -10.39 -3.61 -11.10
N ALA A 370 -10.75 -4.57 -10.27
CA ALA A 370 -10.34 -4.62 -8.87
C ALA A 370 -9.66 -5.95 -8.58
N ASP A 371 -8.32 -5.93 -8.49
CA ASP A 371 -7.54 -7.09 -8.08
C ASP A 371 -7.50 -7.10 -6.56
N SER A 372 -8.18 -8.06 -5.92
CA SER A 372 -8.34 -8.10 -4.46
C SER A 372 -8.14 -9.51 -3.90
N GLY A 373 -7.45 -9.57 -2.77
CA GLY A 373 -7.20 -10.78 -1.99
C GLY A 373 -8.21 -11.02 -0.87
N VAL A 374 -9.17 -10.13 -0.71
CA VAL A 374 -10.18 -10.16 0.36
C VAL A 374 -11.59 -10.02 -0.21
N ARG A 375 -12.58 -10.27 0.63
CA ARG A 375 -14.02 -10.23 0.33
C ARG A 375 -14.76 -9.58 1.51
N ALA A 376 -16.00 -9.16 1.29
CA ALA A 376 -16.86 -8.78 2.40
C ALA A 376 -16.99 -9.96 3.39
N GLY A 377 -16.74 -9.69 4.66
CA GLY A 377 -16.74 -10.65 5.76
C GLY A 377 -15.35 -11.14 6.17
N ASP A 378 -14.32 -10.97 5.32
CA ASP A 378 -12.94 -11.35 5.63
C ASP A 378 -12.32 -10.43 6.70
N GLU A 379 -11.29 -10.93 7.37
CA GLU A 379 -10.51 -10.19 8.36
C GLU A 379 -9.15 -9.76 7.79
N ILE A 380 -8.80 -8.49 7.99
CA ILE A 380 -7.45 -7.98 7.75
C ILE A 380 -6.63 -8.28 9.01
N SER A 381 -5.79 -9.31 8.94
CA SER A 381 -4.94 -9.74 10.06
C SER A 381 -3.72 -8.81 10.25
N PRO A 382 -3.12 -8.74 11.46
CA PRO A 382 -1.89 -7.97 11.71
C PRO A 382 -0.61 -8.59 11.10
N PHE A 383 -0.66 -9.84 10.62
CA PHE A 383 0.53 -10.60 10.21
C PHE A 383 1.06 -10.25 8.82
N TYR A 384 0.25 -9.57 8.01
CA TYR A 384 0.53 -9.36 6.59
C TYR A 384 0.19 -7.94 6.14
N ASP A 385 0.56 -7.62 4.91
CA ASP A 385 0.33 -6.33 4.24
C ASP A 385 -1.17 -5.89 4.26
N PRO A 386 -1.48 -4.59 4.48
CA PRO A 386 -2.86 -4.11 4.65
C PRO A 386 -3.60 -3.90 3.33
N MET A 387 -3.02 -4.27 2.18
CA MET A 387 -3.63 -3.97 0.88
C MET A 387 -4.92 -4.76 0.70
N ILE A 388 -6.02 -4.03 0.58
CA ILE A 388 -7.36 -4.56 0.32
C ILE A 388 -7.48 -4.91 -1.17
N ALA A 389 -7.08 -3.97 -2.03
CA ALA A 389 -7.20 -4.14 -3.47
C ALA A 389 -6.30 -3.17 -4.25
N LYS A 390 -6.07 -3.51 -5.51
CA LYS A 390 -5.61 -2.60 -6.56
C LYS A 390 -6.81 -2.20 -7.40
N VAL A 391 -7.10 -0.91 -7.49
CA VAL A 391 -8.20 -0.37 -8.30
C VAL A 391 -7.63 0.16 -9.60
N ILE A 392 -7.93 -0.51 -10.71
CA ILE A 392 -7.32 -0.25 -12.01
C ILE A 392 -8.35 0.28 -12.99
N THR A 393 -7.99 1.34 -13.70
CA THR A 393 -8.81 1.93 -14.76
C THR A 393 -8.00 2.15 -16.03
N HIS A 394 -8.67 2.03 -17.16
CA HIS A 394 -8.11 2.25 -18.49
C HIS A 394 -8.99 3.22 -19.27
N GLY A 395 -8.39 4.00 -20.17
CA GLY A 395 -9.12 4.87 -21.07
C GLY A 395 -8.28 5.25 -22.31
N PRO A 396 -8.92 5.78 -23.36
CA PRO A 396 -8.22 6.16 -24.60
C PRO A 396 -7.27 7.37 -24.43
N SER A 397 -7.37 8.07 -23.30
CA SER A 397 -6.43 9.14 -22.94
C SER A 397 -6.22 9.18 -21.43
N ARG A 398 -5.08 9.73 -20.99
CA ARG A 398 -4.76 9.95 -19.58
C ARG A 398 -5.89 10.65 -18.83
N ALA A 399 -6.44 11.74 -19.39
CA ALA A 399 -7.51 12.49 -18.74
C ALA A 399 -8.81 11.68 -18.57
N ILE A 400 -9.14 10.80 -19.51
CA ILE A 400 -10.30 9.92 -19.39
C ILE A 400 -10.06 8.82 -18.36
N ALA A 401 -8.87 8.19 -18.39
CA ALA A 401 -8.50 7.16 -17.43
C ALA A 401 -8.48 7.73 -16.00
N LEU A 402 -7.91 8.92 -15.78
CA LEU A 402 -7.88 9.56 -14.46
C LEU A 402 -9.28 9.92 -13.94
N ARG A 403 -10.16 10.44 -14.81
CA ARG A 403 -11.57 10.69 -14.43
C ARG A 403 -12.30 9.40 -14.06
N ARG A 404 -12.02 8.30 -14.78
CA ARG A 404 -12.55 6.97 -14.44
C ARG A 404 -12.03 6.50 -13.08
N LEU A 405 -10.73 6.67 -12.80
CA LEU A 405 -10.16 6.36 -11.49
C LEU A 405 -10.86 7.15 -10.38
N ALA A 406 -10.97 8.48 -10.52
CA ALA A 406 -11.62 9.34 -9.53
C ALA A 406 -13.10 8.95 -9.30
N THR A 407 -13.80 8.51 -10.35
CA THR A 407 -15.18 8.01 -10.26
C THR A 407 -15.23 6.64 -9.60
N ALA A 408 -14.30 5.74 -9.93
CA ALA A 408 -14.23 4.40 -9.38
C ALA A 408 -13.91 4.42 -7.88
N LEU A 409 -12.97 5.25 -7.46
CA LEU A 409 -12.65 5.45 -6.04
C LEU A 409 -13.85 6.02 -5.26
N ALA A 410 -14.59 6.98 -5.84
CA ALA A 410 -15.79 7.52 -5.22
C ALA A 410 -16.95 6.52 -5.14
N GLY A 411 -16.99 5.53 -6.04
CA GLY A 411 -17.97 4.45 -6.04
C GLY A 411 -17.50 3.17 -5.34
N THR A 412 -16.29 3.16 -4.77
CA THR A 412 -15.79 2.05 -3.95
C THR A 412 -16.35 2.18 -2.55
N GLU A 413 -16.84 1.07 -2.00
CA GLU A 413 -17.52 1.02 -0.71
C GLU A 413 -16.75 0.07 0.20
N VAL A 414 -16.25 0.58 1.33
CA VAL A 414 -15.57 -0.22 2.38
C VAL A 414 -16.16 0.14 3.73
N ALA A 415 -16.53 -0.87 4.54
CA ALA A 415 -16.97 -0.67 5.92
C ALA A 415 -16.32 -1.69 6.86
N GLY A 416 -16.21 -1.33 8.14
CA GLY A 416 -15.63 -2.17 9.20
C GLY A 416 -14.14 -1.93 9.46
N THR A 417 -13.47 -1.12 8.64
CA THR A 417 -12.10 -0.63 8.88
C THR A 417 -11.92 0.76 8.30
N VAL A 418 -10.98 1.52 8.85
CA VAL A 418 -10.45 2.73 8.22
C VAL A 418 -9.60 2.38 7.00
N THR A 419 -9.57 3.27 6.01
CA THR A 419 -8.85 3.07 4.74
C THR A 419 -8.25 4.37 4.21
N ASN A 420 -7.31 4.24 3.27
CA ASN A 420 -6.78 5.36 2.52
C ASN A 420 -7.67 5.85 1.36
N LEU A 421 -8.93 5.39 1.27
CA LEU A 421 -9.79 5.64 0.10
C LEU A 421 -10.07 7.13 -0.16
N ALA A 422 -10.37 7.90 0.88
CA ALA A 422 -10.61 9.34 0.76
C ALA A 422 -9.36 10.08 0.26
N PHE A 423 -8.19 9.70 0.77
CA PHE A 423 -6.89 10.20 0.33
C PHE A 423 -6.60 9.87 -1.14
N LEU A 424 -6.85 8.63 -1.57
CA LEU A 424 -6.73 8.25 -2.99
C LEU A 424 -7.66 9.08 -3.87
N GLY A 425 -8.89 9.33 -3.41
CA GLY A 425 -9.86 10.17 -4.08
C GLY A 425 -9.40 11.62 -4.23
N ALA A 426 -8.81 12.19 -3.18
CA ALA A 426 -8.22 13.53 -3.20
C ALA A 426 -7.02 13.60 -4.15
N LEU A 427 -6.11 12.62 -4.07
CA LEU A 427 -4.93 12.53 -4.92
C LEU A 427 -5.29 12.41 -6.40
N ALA A 428 -6.28 11.57 -6.74
CA ALA A 428 -6.77 11.43 -8.12
C ALA A 428 -7.40 12.72 -8.70
N ARG A 429 -7.81 13.67 -7.84
CA ARG A 429 -8.36 14.98 -8.21
C ARG A 429 -7.35 16.13 -8.06
N HIS A 430 -6.12 15.83 -7.62
CA HIS A 430 -5.09 16.84 -7.42
C HIS A 430 -4.70 17.51 -8.74
N GLU A 431 -4.67 18.85 -8.77
CA GLU A 431 -4.43 19.63 -9.99
C GLU A 431 -3.06 19.33 -10.62
N GLY A 432 -2.01 19.26 -9.81
CA GLY A 432 -0.66 18.93 -10.29
C GLY A 432 -0.60 17.51 -10.88
N PHE A 433 -1.30 16.55 -10.27
CA PHE A 433 -1.36 15.19 -10.80
C PHE A 433 -2.15 15.13 -12.11
N ALA A 434 -3.29 15.82 -12.19
CA ALA A 434 -4.08 15.92 -13.41
C ALA A 434 -3.29 16.56 -14.58
N ALA A 435 -2.43 17.53 -14.28
CA ALA A 435 -1.53 18.16 -15.26
C ALA A 435 -0.35 17.26 -15.69
N GLY A 436 -0.08 16.17 -14.97
CA GLY A 436 1.11 15.33 -15.19
C GLY A 436 2.38 15.92 -14.57
N ASP A 437 2.22 16.89 -13.68
CA ASP A 437 3.32 17.53 -12.95
C ASP A 437 3.66 16.72 -11.70
N VAL A 438 4.29 15.56 -11.92
CA VAL A 438 4.56 14.57 -10.88
C VAL A 438 6.05 14.49 -10.53
N ASP A 439 6.33 14.27 -9.26
CA ASP A 439 7.64 13.97 -8.68
C ASP A 439 7.44 13.16 -7.39
N THR A 440 8.51 12.51 -6.92
CA THR A 440 8.48 11.65 -5.72
C THR A 440 8.22 12.40 -4.40
N GLY A 441 8.22 13.73 -4.42
CA GLY A 441 7.90 14.59 -3.28
C GLY A 441 6.47 15.14 -3.27
N LEU A 442 5.66 14.91 -4.30
CA LEU A 442 4.33 15.52 -4.43
C LEU A 442 3.42 15.22 -3.22
N ILE A 443 3.31 13.95 -2.83
CA ILE A 443 2.45 13.56 -1.71
C ILE A 443 2.90 14.24 -0.41
N ALA A 444 4.21 14.27 -0.15
CA ALA A 444 4.75 14.88 1.06
C ALA A 444 4.58 16.41 1.08
N ARG A 445 4.73 17.05 -0.10
CA ARG A 445 4.58 18.51 -0.27
C ARG A 445 3.16 18.98 -0.04
N ASP A 446 2.17 18.21 -0.51
CA ASP A 446 0.76 18.61 -0.50
C ASP A 446 -0.09 17.79 0.50
N ILE A 447 0.55 17.15 1.50
CA ILE A 447 -0.10 16.18 2.38
C ILE A 447 -1.33 16.75 3.11
N ASP A 448 -1.24 17.99 3.61
CA ASP A 448 -2.34 18.65 4.34
C ASP A 448 -3.60 18.82 3.49
N ARG A 449 -3.46 18.90 2.16
CA ARG A 449 -4.59 18.97 1.22
C ARG A 449 -5.12 17.59 0.83
N LEU A 450 -4.32 16.55 1.01
CA LEU A 450 -4.62 15.18 0.62
C LEU A 450 -5.23 14.38 1.78
N VAL A 451 -4.95 14.76 3.03
CA VAL A 451 -5.63 14.21 4.21
C VAL A 451 -7.06 14.77 4.24
N VAL A 452 -8.03 13.94 3.85
CA VAL A 452 -9.45 14.28 3.86
C VAL A 452 -10.15 13.43 4.91
N VAL A 453 -10.71 14.09 5.92
CA VAL A 453 -11.61 13.48 6.91
C VAL A 453 -13.05 13.72 6.43
N PRO A 454 -13.84 12.68 6.17
CA PRO A 454 -15.25 12.84 5.81
C PRO A 454 -16.05 13.46 6.95
N GLU A 455 -16.60 14.66 6.75
CA GLU A 455 -17.45 15.32 7.75
C GLU A 455 -18.93 14.90 7.56
N PRO A 456 -19.62 14.41 8.61
CA PRO A 456 -21.03 14.08 8.52
C PRO A 456 -21.92 15.26 8.12
N ALA A 457 -22.58 15.18 6.96
CA ALA A 457 -23.65 16.12 6.63
C ALA A 457 -24.97 15.70 7.28
N PRO A 458 -25.95 16.61 7.50
CA PRO A 458 -27.25 16.26 8.09
C PRO A 458 -27.98 15.12 7.35
N LYS A 459 -27.80 15.02 6.02
CA LYS A 459 -28.35 13.91 5.23
C LYS A 459 -27.70 12.55 5.53
N ASP A 460 -26.41 12.54 5.86
CA ASP A 460 -25.66 11.33 6.16
C ASP A 460 -26.06 10.83 7.55
N VAL A 461 -26.14 11.75 8.53
CA VAL A 461 -26.69 11.51 9.86
C VAL A 461 -28.12 10.99 9.79
N ALA A 462 -28.97 11.59 8.93
CA ALA A 462 -30.34 11.14 8.75
C ALA A 462 -30.43 9.70 8.23
N LEU A 463 -29.60 9.35 7.24
CA LEU A 463 -29.52 7.98 6.72
C LEU A 463 -29.04 7.00 7.78
N ALA A 464 -28.02 7.36 8.56
CA ALA A 464 -27.52 6.53 9.64
C ALA A 464 -28.60 6.30 10.71
N ALA A 465 -29.35 7.32 11.10
CA ALA A 465 -30.40 7.21 12.10
C ALA A 465 -31.58 6.34 11.61
N LEU A 466 -31.97 6.45 10.33
CA LEU A 466 -32.97 5.58 9.73
C LEU A 466 -32.48 4.13 9.66
N ALA A 467 -31.22 3.91 9.30
CA ALA A 467 -30.61 2.58 9.27
C ALA A 467 -30.56 1.96 10.68
N ALA A 468 -30.18 2.73 11.70
CA ALA A 468 -30.16 2.29 13.11
C ALA A 468 -31.55 1.78 13.58
N CYS A 469 -32.62 2.44 13.13
CA CYS A 469 -33.99 2.03 13.45
C CYS A 469 -34.54 0.90 12.54
N GLY A 470 -33.78 0.45 11.55
CA GLY A 470 -34.24 -0.47 10.50
C GLY A 470 -35.32 0.12 9.59
N LEU A 471 -35.45 1.44 9.53
CA LEU A 471 -36.51 2.12 8.75
C LEU A 471 -36.20 2.22 7.27
N LEU A 472 -34.96 1.97 6.84
CA LEU A 472 -34.63 1.94 5.41
C LEU A 472 -35.25 0.74 4.68
N ASP A 473 -35.36 -0.40 5.38
CA ASP A 473 -35.84 -1.66 4.82
C ASP A 473 -37.30 -1.99 5.21
N ARG A 474 -37.81 -1.40 6.29
CA ARG A 474 -39.20 -1.60 6.75
C ARG A 474 -40.19 -0.79 5.92
N ILE A 475 -40.86 -1.48 5.01
CA ILE A 475 -41.83 -0.90 4.07
C ILE A 475 -43.27 -1.35 4.35
N GLU A 476 -43.50 -2.04 5.47
CA GLU A 476 -44.82 -2.52 5.86
C GLU A 476 -45.77 -1.34 6.16
N PRO A 477 -47.04 -1.39 5.73
CA PRO A 477 -47.98 -0.27 5.86
C PRO A 477 -48.19 0.21 7.30
N GLU A 478 -47.98 -0.64 8.29
CA GLU A 478 -48.12 -0.32 9.71
C GLU A 478 -46.94 0.51 10.25
N THR A 479 -45.85 0.63 9.49
CA THR A 479 -44.67 1.43 9.88
C THR A 479 -45.05 2.91 10.00
N GLY A 480 -44.89 3.45 11.20
CA GLY A 480 -45.29 4.83 11.54
C GLY A 480 -46.75 4.98 11.97
N PHE A 481 -47.55 3.90 11.98
CA PHE A 481 -48.92 3.95 12.46
C PHE A 481 -48.98 4.28 13.96
N ALA A 482 -49.79 5.27 14.31
CA ALA A 482 -50.08 5.64 15.69
C ALA A 482 -51.48 6.25 15.80
N LEU A 483 -52.19 5.94 16.90
CA LEU A 483 -53.61 6.30 17.07
C LEU A 483 -53.84 7.75 17.52
N TRP A 484 -52.93 8.32 18.31
CA TRP A 484 -53.18 9.55 19.07
C TRP A 484 -52.19 10.68 18.77
N ALA A 485 -50.94 10.34 18.46
CA ALA A 485 -49.88 11.29 18.12
C ALA A 485 -48.92 10.63 17.11
N PRO A 486 -48.25 11.39 16.23
CA PRO A 486 -47.26 10.83 15.32
C PRO A 486 -46.18 10.04 16.07
N LEU A 487 -45.77 8.90 15.50
CA LEU A 487 -44.73 8.08 16.10
C LEU A 487 -43.39 8.82 16.00
N ALA A 488 -42.89 9.27 17.15
CA ALA A 488 -41.57 9.88 17.28
C ALA A 488 -40.63 8.96 18.07
N ARG A 489 -39.38 8.86 17.64
CA ARG A 489 -38.31 8.11 18.31
C ARG A 489 -37.04 8.97 18.35
N GLU A 490 -36.19 8.75 19.34
CA GLU A 490 -34.87 9.37 19.42
C GLU A 490 -33.80 8.29 19.25
N VAL A 491 -32.77 8.60 18.48
CA VAL A 491 -31.55 7.80 18.34
C VAL A 491 -30.37 8.68 18.67
N VAL A 492 -29.42 8.14 19.40
CA VAL A 492 -28.13 8.78 19.65
C VAL A 492 -27.09 8.07 18.80
N LEU A 493 -26.43 8.82 17.93
CA LEU A 493 -25.30 8.35 17.14
C LEU A 493 -24.03 8.99 17.68
N ARG A 494 -22.92 8.29 17.60
CA ARG A 494 -21.57 8.83 17.82
C ARG A 494 -20.83 8.88 16.50
N SER A 495 -20.21 10.00 16.18
CA SER A 495 -19.26 10.13 15.08
C SER A 495 -17.99 10.74 15.65
N GLU A 496 -16.88 10.01 15.55
CA GLU A 496 -15.66 10.31 16.32
C GLU A 496 -15.99 10.49 17.82
N ASP A 497 -15.72 11.67 18.39
CA ASP A 497 -15.98 12.01 19.80
C ASP A 497 -17.28 12.80 20.00
N GLU A 498 -18.08 13.02 18.95
CA GLU A 498 -19.32 13.81 19.02
C GLU A 498 -20.57 12.91 19.07
N GLU A 499 -21.41 13.14 20.09
CA GLU A 499 -22.76 12.56 20.17
C GLU A 499 -23.79 13.42 19.44
N ILE A 500 -24.47 12.80 18.48
CA ILE A 500 -25.49 13.41 17.63
C ILE A 500 -26.85 12.80 17.97
N ARG A 501 -27.72 13.61 18.58
CA ARG A 501 -29.11 13.21 18.86
C ARG A 501 -30.00 13.50 17.66
N VAL A 502 -30.74 12.47 17.24
CA VAL A 502 -31.63 12.53 16.09
C VAL A 502 -33.04 12.15 16.52
N ARG A 503 -33.99 13.07 16.34
CA ARG A 503 -35.40 12.78 16.55
C ARG A 503 -36.06 12.44 15.22
N ILE A 504 -36.62 11.24 15.12
CA ILE A 504 -37.26 10.72 13.90
C ILE A 504 -38.77 10.68 14.12
N GLN A 505 -39.53 11.40 13.29
CA GLN A 505 -40.98 11.32 13.20
C GLN A 505 -41.38 10.50 11.97
N SER A 506 -41.99 9.34 12.17
CA SER A 506 -42.48 8.50 11.09
C SER A 506 -43.90 8.92 10.68
N LEU A 507 -44.07 9.34 9.43
CA LEU A 507 -45.35 9.77 8.87
C LEU A 507 -46.06 8.61 8.15
N ALA A 508 -45.28 7.78 7.46
CA ALA A 508 -45.70 6.54 6.81
C ALA A 508 -44.46 5.66 6.59
N ALA A 509 -44.66 4.42 6.12
CA ALA A 509 -43.57 3.49 5.79
C ALA A 509 -42.51 4.07 4.83
N GLY A 510 -42.91 4.95 3.91
CA GLY A 510 -42.00 5.61 2.97
C GLY A 510 -41.73 7.08 3.26
N ALA A 511 -42.07 7.59 4.45
CA ALA A 511 -41.96 9.01 4.76
C ALA A 511 -41.60 9.26 6.23
N HIS A 512 -40.43 9.86 6.46
CA HIS A 512 -39.92 10.21 7.79
C HIS A 512 -39.38 11.63 7.78
N ASP A 513 -39.64 12.38 8.84
CA ASP A 513 -39.02 13.69 9.09
C ASP A 513 -38.06 13.55 10.27
N LEU A 514 -36.84 14.06 10.11
CA LEU A 514 -35.79 13.97 11.11
C LEU A 514 -35.41 15.36 11.58
N GLU A 515 -35.21 15.53 12.88
CA GLU A 515 -34.68 16.73 13.50
C GLU A 515 -33.26 16.44 14.00
N ILE A 516 -32.28 17.17 13.45
CA ILE A 516 -30.85 16.98 13.67
C ILE A 516 -30.25 18.36 13.97
N ALA A 517 -29.73 18.57 15.18
CA ALA A 517 -29.18 19.86 15.61
C ALA A 517 -30.11 21.07 15.33
N GLY A 518 -31.42 20.89 15.49
CA GLY A 518 -32.45 21.92 15.23
C GLY A 518 -32.77 22.15 13.75
N GLN A 519 -32.19 21.38 12.82
CA GLN A 519 -32.52 21.37 11.40
C GLN A 519 -33.47 20.22 11.08
N ARG A 520 -34.44 20.47 10.20
CA ARG A 520 -35.35 19.44 9.69
C ARG A 520 -34.81 18.86 8.38
N VAL A 521 -34.73 17.53 8.31
CA VAL A 521 -34.34 16.74 7.12
C VAL A 521 -35.49 15.82 6.73
N GLU A 522 -35.86 15.80 5.46
CA GLU A 522 -36.96 14.99 4.93
C GLU A 522 -36.47 13.73 4.23
N ALA A 523 -36.89 12.57 4.71
CA ALA A 523 -36.67 11.29 4.04
C ALA A 523 -37.97 10.83 3.36
N ARG A 524 -37.89 10.59 2.05
CA ARG A 524 -39.03 10.16 1.22
C ARG A 524 -38.61 9.01 0.32
N ARG A 525 -39.42 7.95 0.27
CA ARG A 525 -39.22 6.84 -0.65
C ARG A 525 -39.85 7.16 -2.01
N VAL A 526 -39.06 7.03 -3.08
CA VAL A 526 -39.49 7.26 -4.47
C VAL A 526 -39.13 6.04 -5.30
N GLY A 527 -40.13 5.28 -5.73
CA GLY A 527 -39.93 3.95 -6.33
C GLY A 527 -39.33 3.01 -5.29
N GLU A 528 -38.21 2.37 -5.62
CA GLU A 528 -37.53 1.45 -4.68
C GLU A 528 -36.50 2.15 -3.79
N GLY A 529 -36.11 3.39 -4.12
CA GLY A 529 -35.02 4.11 -3.45
C GLY A 529 -35.49 5.20 -2.48
N TRP A 530 -34.62 5.57 -1.56
CA TRP A 530 -34.82 6.70 -0.66
C TRP A 530 -34.25 7.99 -1.25
N ARG A 531 -34.90 9.11 -0.93
CA ARG A 531 -34.40 10.46 -1.13
C ARG A 531 -34.36 11.21 0.18
N ILE A 532 -33.26 11.91 0.43
CA ILE A 532 -33.03 12.74 1.62
C ILE A 532 -32.91 14.19 1.14
N ASP A 533 -33.83 15.05 1.59
CA ASP A 533 -34.02 16.42 1.08
C ASP A 533 -34.07 16.48 -0.46
N GLY A 534 -34.76 15.50 -1.05
CA GLY A 534 -34.92 15.38 -2.50
C GLY A 534 -33.71 14.84 -3.26
N GLN A 535 -32.55 14.64 -2.61
CA GLN A 535 -31.37 14.00 -3.22
C GLN A 535 -31.43 12.47 -3.08
N PRO A 536 -30.95 11.68 -4.07
CA PRO A 536 -30.84 10.23 -3.90
C PRO A 536 -30.01 9.86 -2.67
N ALA A 537 -30.52 8.93 -1.86
CA ALA A 537 -29.81 8.41 -0.71
C ALA A 537 -28.55 7.65 -1.12
N ALA A 538 -27.47 7.82 -0.34
CA ALA A 538 -26.32 6.94 -0.43
C ALA A 538 -26.68 5.53 0.08
N ARG A 539 -25.89 4.53 -0.31
CA ARG A 539 -25.99 3.19 0.28
C ARG A 539 -25.46 3.22 1.72
N VAL A 540 -25.96 2.30 2.53
CA VAL A 540 -25.57 2.16 3.94
C VAL A 540 -25.20 0.71 4.21
N ALA A 541 -24.16 0.48 5.01
CA ALA A 541 -23.86 -0.80 5.60
C ALA A 541 -24.05 -0.71 7.12
N VAL A 542 -24.69 -1.74 7.71
CA VAL A 542 -24.93 -1.85 9.15
C VAL A 542 -24.22 -3.11 9.65
N HIS A 543 -23.41 -2.97 10.69
CA HIS A 543 -22.69 -4.07 11.32
C HIS A 543 -22.66 -3.90 12.85
N GLY A 544 -23.53 -4.63 13.55
CA GLY A 544 -23.73 -4.42 14.98
C GLY A 544 -24.24 -3.00 15.25
N ALA A 545 -23.57 -2.26 16.14
CA ALA A 545 -23.84 -0.85 16.40
C ALA A 545 -23.20 0.09 15.36
N GLN A 546 -22.31 -0.39 14.50
CA GLN A 546 -21.64 0.46 13.51
C GLN A 546 -22.48 0.62 12.24
N ILE A 547 -22.54 1.84 11.73
CA ILE A 547 -23.23 2.22 10.50
C ILE A 547 -22.27 3.01 9.64
N THR A 548 -22.04 2.55 8.42
CA THR A 548 -21.27 3.31 7.41
C THR A 548 -22.21 3.78 6.31
N VAL A 549 -22.30 5.08 6.12
CA VAL A 549 -22.98 5.72 4.99
C VAL A 549 -21.96 5.95 3.89
N PHE A 550 -22.15 5.37 2.70
CA PHE A 550 -21.21 5.48 1.58
C PHE A 550 -21.36 6.81 0.82
N ALA A 551 -21.31 7.91 1.56
CA ALA A 551 -21.08 9.26 1.08
C ALA A 551 -19.64 9.67 1.41
N GLN A 552 -19.04 10.54 0.60
CA GLN A 552 -17.70 11.09 0.90
C GLN A 552 -16.64 10.00 1.21
N TYR A 553 -16.64 8.90 0.46
CA TYR A 553 -15.75 7.74 0.65
C TYR A 553 -16.01 6.88 1.91
N GLY A 554 -17.09 7.17 2.66
CA GLY A 554 -17.53 6.42 3.83
C GLY A 554 -17.53 7.29 5.08
N VAL A 555 -18.72 7.61 5.59
CA VAL A 555 -18.91 8.27 6.89
C VAL A 555 -19.41 7.24 7.89
N SER A 556 -18.70 7.07 9.00
CA SER A 556 -19.02 6.07 10.02
C SER A 556 -19.67 6.68 11.25
N PHE A 557 -20.65 5.95 11.78
CA PHE A 557 -21.38 6.25 12.99
C PHE A 557 -21.46 5.00 13.85
N GLU A 558 -21.56 5.20 15.16
CA GLU A 558 -21.89 4.16 16.12
C GLU A 558 -23.22 4.50 16.78
N VAL A 559 -24.10 3.51 16.88
CA VAL A 559 -25.38 3.65 17.58
C VAL A 559 -25.12 3.47 19.07
N ILE A 560 -25.37 4.51 19.86
CA ILE A 560 -25.26 4.45 21.31
C ILE A 560 -26.54 3.84 21.87
N ASP A 561 -26.43 2.72 22.60
CA ASP A 561 -27.54 2.17 23.37
C ASP A 561 -27.66 2.94 24.69
N PRO A 562 -28.73 3.74 24.91
CA PRO A 562 -28.92 4.49 26.14
C PRO A 562 -29.14 3.60 27.38
N LEU A 563 -29.37 2.29 27.20
CA LEU A 563 -29.49 1.31 28.28
C LEU A 563 -28.16 0.63 28.61
N GLU A 564 -27.16 0.75 27.75
CA GLU A 564 -25.82 0.23 27.95
C GLU A 564 -25.04 1.21 28.84
N ARG A 565 -24.84 0.83 30.11
CA ARG A 565 -24.01 1.59 31.05
C ARG A 565 -22.57 1.14 30.90
N ASP A 566 -21.79 1.89 30.14
CA ASP A 566 -20.35 1.66 30.10
C ASP A 566 -19.69 2.26 31.36
N SER A 567 -18.85 1.46 32.02
CA SER A 567 -18.25 1.80 33.32
C SER A 567 -16.93 2.56 33.23
N MET A 568 -16.50 2.99 32.04
CA MET A 568 -15.25 3.72 31.87
C MET A 568 -15.40 4.87 30.87
N ALA A 569 -15.66 6.07 31.40
CA ALA A 569 -15.49 7.31 30.65
C ALA A 569 -14.30 8.08 31.22
N GLY A 570 -13.33 8.39 30.37
CA GLY A 570 -12.27 9.35 30.65
C GLY A 570 -10.98 8.99 29.94
N GLY A 571 -10.60 9.80 28.93
CA GLY A 571 -9.25 9.82 28.37
C GLY A 571 -8.25 10.15 29.47
N ASP A 572 -7.72 9.12 30.11
CA ASP A 572 -6.74 9.23 31.16
C ASP A 572 -5.38 9.47 30.50
N SER A 573 -4.85 10.70 30.62
CA SER A 573 -3.48 11.01 30.15
C SER A 573 -2.41 10.18 30.89
N ALA A 574 -2.80 9.47 31.95
CA ALA A 574 -1.97 8.50 32.64
C ALA A 574 -1.95 7.11 31.97
N LEU A 575 -2.80 6.82 30.97
CA LEU A 575 -2.81 5.52 30.29
C LEU A 575 -2.31 5.65 28.85
N ILE A 576 -1.20 4.97 28.57
CA ILE A 576 -0.61 4.89 27.23
C ILE A 576 -1.11 3.58 26.63
N GLU A 577 -1.97 3.71 25.64
CA GLU A 577 -2.59 2.60 24.93
C GLU A 577 -1.89 2.31 23.61
N ALA A 578 -2.08 1.10 23.09
CA ALA A 578 -1.66 0.71 21.77
C ALA A 578 -2.47 1.51 20.71
N PRO A 579 -1.84 2.40 19.94
CA PRO A 579 -2.54 3.19 18.91
C PRO A 579 -2.99 2.31 17.74
N MET A 580 -2.41 1.11 17.62
CA MET A 580 -2.70 0.14 16.58
C MET A 580 -2.40 -1.27 17.12
N PRO A 581 -3.01 -2.33 16.55
CA PRO A 581 -2.68 -3.70 16.87
C PRO A 581 -1.27 -4.04 16.38
N GLY A 582 -0.49 -4.79 17.16
CA GLY A 582 0.89 -5.09 16.82
C GLY A 582 1.57 -5.96 17.87
N MET A 583 2.80 -6.36 17.60
CA MET A 583 3.67 -7.05 18.55
C MET A 583 4.53 -6.02 19.29
N VAL A 584 4.59 -6.08 20.61
CA VAL A 584 5.48 -5.22 21.41
C VAL A 584 6.92 -5.67 21.18
N LYS A 585 7.67 -4.97 20.33
CA LYS A 585 9.05 -5.32 19.97
C LYS A 585 10.02 -5.11 21.12
N ALA A 586 9.84 -4.00 21.84
CA ALA A 586 10.69 -3.63 22.95
C ALA A 586 9.93 -2.76 23.95
N VAL A 587 10.23 -2.94 25.22
CA VAL A 587 9.75 -2.11 26.32
C VAL A 587 10.98 -1.45 26.95
N PHE A 588 10.97 -0.12 27.02
CA PHE A 588 12.05 0.70 27.58
C PHE A 588 11.69 1.26 28.96
N ALA A 589 10.40 1.41 29.24
CA ALA A 589 9.88 1.85 30.53
C ALA A 589 10.00 0.75 31.59
N SER A 590 10.35 1.13 32.82
CA SER A 590 10.31 0.27 34.00
C SER A 590 9.39 0.87 35.07
N PRO A 591 8.63 0.08 35.84
CA PRO A 591 7.87 0.59 36.99
C PRO A 591 8.78 1.40 37.94
N GLY A 592 8.30 2.57 38.37
CA GLY A 592 9.04 3.54 39.19
C GLY A 592 9.99 4.46 38.42
N GLN A 593 10.11 4.34 37.09
CA GLN A 593 10.95 5.22 36.28
C GLN A 593 10.30 6.58 36.08
N SER A 594 11.03 7.67 36.36
CA SER A 594 10.64 9.02 35.95
C SER A 594 10.86 9.19 34.44
N VAL A 595 9.84 9.69 33.76
CA VAL A 595 9.84 9.95 32.31
C VAL A 595 9.40 11.38 32.04
N THR A 596 9.99 11.97 31.02
CA THR A 596 9.66 13.29 30.49
C THR A 596 8.73 13.13 29.30
N LYS A 597 7.85 14.10 29.04
CA LYS A 597 7.00 14.12 27.86
C LYS A 597 7.84 13.95 26.60
N GLY A 598 7.48 12.97 25.77
CA GLY A 598 8.21 12.61 24.56
C GLY A 598 9.28 11.52 24.76
N ASP A 599 9.55 11.08 25.99
CA ASP A 599 10.46 9.96 26.23
C ASP A 599 9.86 8.66 25.69
N ARG A 600 10.72 7.82 25.11
CA ARG A 600 10.32 6.56 24.49
C ARG A 600 10.03 5.51 25.57
N LEU A 601 8.80 5.00 25.60
CA LEU A 601 8.33 4.02 26.57
C LEU A 601 8.39 2.59 26.03
N ALA A 602 7.93 2.38 24.79
CA ALA A 602 7.89 1.07 24.14
C ALA A 602 7.92 1.21 22.62
N VAL A 603 8.14 0.11 21.92
CA VAL A 603 8.04 0.02 20.45
C VAL A 603 7.09 -1.09 20.10
N LEU A 604 6.09 -0.75 19.29
CA LEU A 604 5.23 -1.70 18.61
C LEU A 604 5.78 -1.96 17.22
N GLU A 605 5.76 -3.22 16.81
CA GLU A 605 5.96 -3.64 15.43
C GLU A 605 4.64 -4.19 14.90
N ALA A 606 4.14 -3.56 13.85
CA ALA A 606 2.98 -4.03 13.12
C ALA A 606 3.30 -3.96 11.65
N MET A 607 3.09 -5.05 10.93
CA MET A 607 3.14 -5.05 9.46
C MET A 607 4.48 -4.52 8.92
N LYS A 608 5.58 -4.95 9.56
CA LYS A 608 6.98 -4.56 9.30
C LYS A 608 7.31 -3.08 9.54
N MET A 609 6.41 -2.32 10.16
CA MET A 609 6.66 -0.94 10.59
C MET A 609 6.82 -0.88 12.11
N GLU A 610 7.84 -0.16 12.56
CA GLU A 610 8.04 0.14 13.97
C GLU A 610 7.39 1.47 14.34
N HIS A 611 6.60 1.48 15.40
CA HIS A 611 6.01 2.66 15.99
C HIS A 611 6.52 2.83 17.42
N SER A 612 7.09 4.00 17.71
CA SER A 612 7.60 4.31 19.06
C SER A 612 6.50 4.98 19.87
N LEU A 613 6.18 4.39 21.01
CA LEU A 613 5.24 4.94 21.98
C LEU A 613 5.99 5.88 22.90
N LEU A 614 5.52 7.13 22.96
CA LEU A 614 6.16 8.19 23.73
C LEU A 614 5.30 8.54 24.95
N ALA A 615 5.94 9.02 26.01
CA ALA A 615 5.23 9.53 27.19
C ALA A 615 4.39 10.76 26.81
N ALA A 616 3.09 10.72 27.13
CA ALA A 616 2.15 11.81 26.84
C ALA A 616 2.41 13.06 27.69
N ARG A 617 3.02 12.88 28.87
CA ARG A 617 3.38 13.93 29.84
C ARG A 617 4.58 13.51 30.69
N ASP A 618 5.09 14.45 31.47
CA ASP A 618 6.04 14.16 32.55
C ASP A 618 5.34 13.33 33.64
N GLY A 619 6.04 12.36 34.21
CA GLY A 619 5.47 11.53 35.27
C GLY A 619 6.36 10.36 35.70
N VAL A 620 5.85 9.53 36.60
CA VAL A 620 6.46 8.27 37.01
C VAL A 620 5.65 7.13 36.43
N VAL A 621 6.32 6.12 35.87
CA VAL A 621 5.67 4.91 35.38
C VAL A 621 5.15 4.11 36.57
N ALA A 622 3.83 4.02 36.74
CA ALA A 622 3.20 3.21 37.78
C ALA A 622 3.33 1.72 37.45
N GLU A 623 2.89 1.35 36.25
CA GLU A 623 2.82 -0.04 35.82
C GLU A 623 3.18 -0.18 34.34
N VAL A 624 3.82 -1.29 34.00
CA VAL A 624 4.01 -1.73 32.63
C VAL A 624 3.20 -3.00 32.46
N LEU A 625 2.19 -2.92 31.59
CA LEU A 625 1.11 -3.92 31.46
C LEU A 625 1.39 -4.97 30.37
N VAL A 626 2.52 -4.84 29.67
CA VAL A 626 2.88 -5.68 28.53
C VAL A 626 4.34 -6.11 28.57
N ALA A 627 4.63 -7.26 27.97
CA ALA A 627 5.99 -7.77 27.79
C ALA A 627 6.49 -7.62 26.35
N ALA A 628 7.81 -7.57 26.16
CA ALA A 628 8.39 -7.68 24.83
C ALA A 628 8.08 -9.07 24.22
N GLY A 629 7.65 -9.09 22.96
CA GLY A 629 7.15 -10.26 22.24
C GLY A 629 5.63 -10.47 22.34
N GLU A 630 4.91 -9.69 23.14
CA GLU A 630 3.47 -9.84 23.32
C GLU A 630 2.66 -9.21 22.17
N GLN A 631 1.60 -9.87 21.73
CA GLN A 631 0.68 -9.36 20.71
C GLN A 631 -0.46 -8.59 21.37
N VAL A 632 -0.69 -7.35 20.94
CA VAL A 632 -1.73 -6.47 21.50
C VAL A 632 -2.70 -5.98 20.42
N SER A 633 -3.94 -5.69 20.83
CA SER A 633 -4.96 -5.03 20.00
C SER A 633 -4.88 -3.50 20.12
N ALA A 634 -5.52 -2.77 19.20
CA ALA A 634 -5.70 -1.33 19.35
C ALA A 634 -6.48 -1.03 20.64
N GLY A 635 -6.11 0.05 21.33
CA GLY A 635 -6.69 0.42 22.63
C GLY A 635 -6.22 -0.44 23.81
N ALA A 636 -5.38 -1.45 23.60
CA ALA A 636 -4.82 -2.21 24.71
C ALA A 636 -3.93 -1.31 25.57
N ALA A 637 -4.15 -1.30 26.89
CA ALA A 637 -3.33 -0.56 27.84
C ALA A 637 -1.90 -1.14 27.89
N LEU A 638 -0.89 -0.30 27.68
CA LEU A 638 0.52 -0.74 27.61
C LEU A 638 1.34 -0.25 28.80
N VAL A 639 1.29 1.04 29.08
CA VAL A 639 2.03 1.67 30.18
C VAL A 639 1.08 2.61 30.91
N ARG A 640 1.06 2.51 32.24
CA ARG A 640 0.31 3.42 33.09
C ARG A 640 1.29 4.30 33.85
N LEU A 641 1.11 5.61 33.75
CA LEU A 641 1.77 6.60 34.61
C LEU A 641 0.97 6.75 35.92
N GLU A 642 1.63 7.17 36.99
CA GLU A 642 0.94 7.55 38.22
C GLU A 642 -0.04 8.70 37.94
N ALA A 643 -1.24 8.64 38.51
CA ALA A 643 -2.24 9.70 38.37
C ALA A 643 -1.65 11.04 38.84
N GLU A 644 -2.01 12.14 38.20
CA GLU A 644 -1.69 13.46 38.75
C GLU A 644 -2.37 13.56 40.12
N GLU A 645 -1.60 13.78 41.19
CA GLU A 645 -2.19 14.30 42.42
C GLU A 645 -2.79 15.65 42.06
N ASP A 646 -4.13 15.74 42.02
CA ASP A 646 -4.84 17.01 41.96
C ASP A 646 -4.22 17.92 43.03
N ALA A 647 -3.46 18.91 42.57
CA ALA A 647 -2.90 19.93 43.44
C ALA A 647 -4.08 20.72 44.01
N ALA A 648 -4.55 20.27 45.18
CA ALA A 648 -5.56 20.95 45.96
C ALA A 648 -5.13 22.41 46.17
N ALA A 649 -5.89 23.33 45.58
CA ALA A 649 -5.87 24.76 45.85
C ALA A 649 -7.27 25.19 46.32
#